data_AF-A0AA36GDJ2-F1
#
_entry.id   AF-A0AA36GDJ2-F1
#
_cell.length_a   1.000
_cell.length_b   1.000
_cell.length_c   1.000
_cell.angle_alpha   90.00
_cell.angle_beta   90.00
_cell.angle_gamma   90.00
#
_symmetry.space_group_name_H-M   'P 1'
#
loop_
_entity.id
_entity.type
_entity.pdbx_description
1 polymer ?
#
loop_
_entity_poly.entity_id
_entity_poly.type
_entity_poly.pdbx_seq_one_letter_code
_entity_poly.pdbx_strand_id
1 'polypeptide(L)'
;MEVEFDDVQTSVCFAPNNSRLLCAGYIDGRIELYNFNPETQDLEVKSKYALKKSVRNVAISPDNVNVYATSQNRALTQLDAETGQKTRCIIKAHEGRPSAMLLLSSMGSQMLATGDEDGQVKTWDLRANEPLALTFTDQEDVINDMNTEGPRLLAASSDGTLGTYELRKGKFKTKSELMHDELLSVVCNKKFCYVGSGDGSLEIFHGGEYGNIIERFETKLPSVDTMLEVRRGLLMVASGQSPIIRILHVDPNKLLSPLGEHGTGVDKLLLSDDRRWLISSSMVDQTIKVWDIEAIVQKIPVLTAKAAKKQKGKSVDKAASSFWDDLAQEDEDDDMDNHLMRKKRESEAKADDRPVKKLKEAEVDSELPSTSSWAQPIPILSAELTSTEVPVVDFHALVVADLRSIGKILKKLKEIPEEFRHLKRIKDGRILICPTNDEELLAFTKEVLKETEFAWELATVQVAARKPLTVNQFNWVKQRWPTAFHPNKEIEGLVTGTFFTQPQLELLNKTLDSALPDGCVIADGDRILAHARHGQLALEHAAIEAVRDLARRRKETPADDGSYLATGCDVFLANEPCAMCAMALLHARAKRIFYRHRSANGVLGSGPWKLHEEPILNHHYQVFHVRHPDEFNDVETLFPCGKGSS
;
A
#
# COMPACT_ATOMS: atom_id res chain seq x y z
N MET A 1 -13.59 15.46 34.47
CA MET A 1 -14.88 16.14 34.72
C MET A 1 -15.92 15.59 33.78
N GLU A 2 -17.19 15.59 34.20
CA GLU A 2 -18.34 15.21 33.39
C GLU A 2 -19.29 16.42 33.33
N VAL A 3 -19.63 16.86 32.12
CA VAL A 3 -20.62 17.93 31.87
C VAL A 3 -21.81 17.29 31.18
N GLU A 4 -22.96 17.36 31.85
CA GLU A 4 -24.25 16.94 31.29
C GLU A 4 -24.83 18.08 30.46
N PHE A 5 -25.45 17.73 29.33
CA PHE A 5 -26.18 18.68 28.50
C PHE A 5 -27.67 18.43 28.55
N ASP A 6 -28.43 19.48 28.29
CA ASP A 6 -29.89 19.45 28.34
C ASP A 6 -30.54 18.62 27.21
N ASP A 7 -29.80 18.32 26.14
CA ASP A 7 -30.32 17.63 24.95
C ASP A 7 -29.22 16.84 24.21
N VAL A 8 -29.63 15.91 23.35
CA VAL A 8 -28.76 14.99 22.61
C VAL A 8 -27.90 15.75 21.61
N GLN A 9 -26.60 15.68 21.83
CA GLN A 9 -25.59 16.21 20.91
C GLN A 9 -25.31 15.20 19.80
N THR A 10 -25.29 15.68 18.57
CA THR A 10 -24.99 14.85 17.39
C THR A 10 -23.55 15.00 16.91
N SER A 11 -22.91 16.12 17.22
CA SER A 11 -21.54 16.40 16.79
C SER A 11 -20.90 17.42 17.72
N VAL A 12 -19.63 17.21 18.03
CA VAL A 12 -18.81 18.14 18.82
C VAL A 12 -17.53 18.40 18.04
N CYS A 13 -16.97 19.61 18.15
CA CYS A 13 -15.72 19.98 17.49
C CYS A 13 -14.98 21.08 18.28
N PHE A 14 -13.66 20.94 18.43
CA PHE A 14 -12.81 22.03 18.91
C PHE A 14 -12.45 23.00 17.78
N ALA A 15 -12.27 24.26 18.13
CA ALA A 15 -11.63 25.24 17.28
C ALA A 15 -10.17 24.86 17.00
N PRO A 16 -9.73 24.83 15.72
CA PRO A 16 -8.31 24.71 15.41
C PRO A 16 -7.56 25.93 15.96
N ASN A 17 -6.36 25.73 16.51
CA ASN A 17 -5.53 26.79 17.12
C ASN A 17 -6.12 27.48 18.36
N ASN A 18 -7.27 27.03 18.88
CA ASN A 18 -7.86 27.58 20.09
C ASN A 18 -8.50 26.49 20.94
N SER A 19 -7.75 25.98 21.93
CA SER A 19 -8.23 24.94 22.85
C SER A 19 -9.37 25.39 23.79
N ARG A 20 -9.75 26.67 23.78
CA ARG A 20 -10.84 27.22 24.60
C ARG A 20 -12.16 27.33 23.86
N LEU A 21 -12.22 27.13 22.55
CA LEU A 21 -13.49 27.22 21.81
C LEU A 21 -13.95 25.82 21.40
N LEU A 22 -15.17 25.47 21.81
CA LEU A 22 -15.82 24.21 21.50
C LEU A 22 -17.16 24.50 20.81
N CYS A 23 -17.54 23.72 19.81
CA CYS A 23 -18.87 23.80 19.22
C CYS A 23 -19.58 22.46 19.33
N ALA A 24 -20.85 22.51 19.72
CA ALA A 24 -21.75 21.37 19.77
C ALA A 24 -22.96 21.60 18.86
N GLY A 25 -23.32 20.58 18.09
CA GLY A 25 -24.56 20.52 17.32
C GLY A 25 -25.57 19.57 17.97
N TYR A 26 -26.84 19.95 17.94
CA TYR A 26 -27.92 19.21 18.60
C TYR A 26 -28.89 18.60 17.60
N ILE A 27 -29.59 17.57 18.07
CA ILE A 27 -30.62 16.89 17.27
C ILE A 27 -31.81 17.80 16.93
N ASP A 28 -32.10 18.79 17.75
CA ASP A 28 -33.20 19.74 17.54
C ASP A 28 -32.87 20.84 16.50
N GLY A 29 -31.61 20.90 16.04
CA GLY A 29 -31.12 21.88 15.08
C GLY A 29 -30.37 23.05 15.73
N ARG A 30 -30.22 23.08 17.06
CA ARG A 30 -29.37 24.08 17.71
C ARG A 30 -27.90 23.81 17.45
N ILE A 31 -27.13 24.88 17.43
CA ILE A 31 -25.68 24.85 17.44
C ILE A 31 -25.25 25.81 18.55
N GLU A 32 -24.46 25.32 19.50
CA GLU A 32 -23.98 26.13 20.61
C GLU A 32 -22.45 26.18 20.55
N LEU A 33 -21.92 27.38 20.75
CA LEU A 33 -20.50 27.61 20.87
C LEU A 33 -20.19 27.87 22.34
N TYR A 34 -19.24 27.11 22.87
CA TYR A 34 -18.81 27.14 24.25
C TYR A 34 -17.39 27.69 24.37
N ASN A 35 -17.18 28.45 25.43
CA ASN A 35 -15.86 28.78 25.94
C ASN A 35 -15.49 27.77 27.02
N PHE A 36 -14.52 26.92 26.72
CA PHE A 36 -13.94 25.95 27.63
C PHE A 36 -12.82 26.61 28.42
N ASN A 37 -13.00 26.69 29.75
CA ASN A 37 -11.95 27.15 30.64
C ASN A 37 -11.13 25.96 31.14
N PRO A 38 -9.85 25.81 30.74
CA PRO A 38 -9.05 24.65 31.14
C PRO A 38 -8.71 24.62 32.64
N GLU A 39 -8.74 25.76 33.35
CA GLU A 39 -8.40 25.83 34.77
C GLU A 39 -9.55 25.41 35.68
N THR A 40 -10.77 25.85 35.36
CA THR A 40 -11.98 25.48 36.10
C THR A 40 -12.69 24.26 35.52
N GLN A 41 -12.28 23.85 34.32
CA GLN A 41 -12.90 22.81 33.48
C GLN A 41 -14.34 23.16 33.04
N ASP A 42 -14.83 24.37 33.30
CA ASP A 42 -16.20 24.78 32.97
C ASP A 42 -16.42 25.07 31.48
N LEU A 43 -17.66 24.83 31.03
CA LEU A 43 -18.15 25.17 29.71
C LEU A 43 -19.17 26.31 29.82
N GLU A 44 -18.79 27.49 29.34
CA GLU A 44 -19.70 28.64 29.28
C GLU A 44 -20.26 28.81 27.87
N VAL A 45 -21.57 28.96 27.74
CA VAL A 45 -22.19 29.24 26.44
C VAL A 45 -21.78 30.65 25.99
N LYS A 46 -21.06 30.74 24.87
CA LYS A 46 -20.71 31.99 24.21
C LYS A 46 -21.83 32.47 23.28
N SER A 47 -22.39 31.56 22.49
CA SER A 47 -23.43 31.89 21.50
C SER A 47 -24.27 30.66 21.14
N LYS A 48 -25.54 30.92 20.77
CA LYS A 48 -26.51 29.89 20.36
C LYS A 48 -27.09 30.24 18.99
N TYR A 49 -27.21 29.23 18.13
CA TYR A 49 -27.73 29.35 16.77
C TYR A 49 -28.79 28.27 16.53
N ALA A 50 -29.72 28.53 15.62
CA ALA A 50 -30.77 27.57 15.27
C ALA A 50 -30.85 27.32 13.75
N LEU A 51 -30.77 26.06 13.36
CA LEU A 51 -31.12 25.54 12.04
C LEU A 51 -32.55 25.01 12.03
N LYS A 52 -33.10 24.80 10.82
CA LYS A 52 -34.50 24.37 10.65
C LYS A 52 -34.72 22.88 10.97
N LYS A 53 -33.64 22.09 10.99
CA LYS A 53 -33.63 20.64 11.14
C LYS A 53 -32.36 20.22 11.88
N SER A 54 -32.36 18.98 12.36
CA SER A 54 -31.25 18.32 13.05
C SER A 54 -29.90 18.58 12.40
N VAL A 55 -28.93 18.96 13.23
CA VAL A 55 -27.52 19.12 12.83
C VAL A 55 -26.88 17.74 12.81
N ARG A 56 -26.08 17.45 11.78
CA ARG A 56 -25.38 16.16 11.64
C ARG A 56 -23.90 16.30 11.93
N ASN A 57 -23.26 17.33 11.37
CA ASN A 57 -21.85 17.62 11.64
C ASN A 57 -21.65 19.11 11.82
N VAL A 58 -20.67 19.46 12.65
CA VAL A 58 -20.23 20.84 12.90
C VAL A 58 -18.72 20.91 12.83
N ALA A 59 -18.19 21.99 12.24
CA ALA A 59 -16.76 22.26 12.21
C ALA A 59 -16.47 23.76 12.32
N ILE A 60 -15.43 24.14 13.05
CA ILE A 60 -14.98 25.54 13.17
C ILE A 60 -13.79 25.78 12.24
N SER A 61 -13.84 26.87 11.46
CA SER A 61 -12.71 27.26 10.60
C SER A 61 -11.42 27.51 11.41
N PRO A 62 -10.22 27.28 10.85
CA PRO A 62 -8.96 27.51 11.56
C PRO A 62 -8.72 28.95 12.01
N ASP A 63 -9.40 29.91 11.38
CA ASP A 63 -9.34 31.33 11.72
C ASP A 63 -10.30 31.70 12.87
N ASN A 64 -11.12 30.75 13.35
CA ASN A 64 -12.15 30.92 14.39
C ASN A 64 -13.28 31.91 14.04
N VAL A 65 -13.37 32.34 12.79
CA VAL A 65 -14.37 33.29 12.30
C VAL A 65 -15.64 32.59 11.82
N ASN A 66 -15.52 31.44 11.16
CA ASN A 66 -16.68 30.75 10.59
C ASN A 66 -16.94 29.41 11.27
N VAL A 67 -18.22 29.09 11.49
CA VAL A 67 -18.72 27.77 11.86
C VAL A 67 -19.48 27.18 10.68
N TYR A 68 -19.13 25.96 10.32
CA TYR A 68 -19.79 25.20 9.26
C TYR A 68 -20.65 24.12 9.88
N ALA A 69 -21.85 23.96 9.34
CA ALA A 69 -22.79 22.94 9.80
C ALA A 69 -23.49 22.28 8.64
N THR A 70 -23.60 20.96 8.69
CA THR A 70 -24.48 20.18 7.82
C THR A 70 -25.72 19.77 8.60
N SER A 71 -26.86 19.81 7.92
CA SER A 71 -28.13 19.44 8.54
C SER A 71 -28.85 18.37 7.73
N GLN A 72 -29.80 17.70 8.39
CA GLN A 72 -30.58 16.60 7.81
C GLN A 72 -31.40 17.03 6.58
N ASN A 73 -31.62 18.33 6.37
CA ASN A 73 -32.28 18.86 5.18
C ASN A 73 -31.37 18.94 3.93
N ARG A 74 -30.16 18.36 4.00
CA ARG A 74 -29.15 18.33 2.93
C ARG A 74 -28.55 19.71 2.61
N ALA A 75 -28.66 20.66 3.52
CA ALA A 75 -28.03 21.97 3.40
C ALA A 75 -26.69 22.04 4.15
N LEU A 76 -25.75 22.75 3.53
CA LEU A 76 -24.49 23.18 4.13
C LEU A 76 -24.62 24.65 4.49
N THR A 77 -24.47 24.98 5.77
CA THR A 77 -24.62 26.34 6.29
C THR A 77 -23.29 26.84 6.84
N GLN A 78 -22.93 28.08 6.50
CA GLN A 78 -21.83 28.84 7.07
C GLN A 78 -22.39 29.94 7.96
N LEU A 79 -21.94 29.95 9.21
CA LEU A 79 -22.28 30.91 10.24
C LEU A 79 -21.04 31.70 10.62
N ASP A 80 -21.21 32.97 10.93
CA ASP A 80 -20.18 33.76 11.60
C ASP A 80 -20.16 33.42 13.10
N ALA A 81 -18.99 33.07 13.63
CA ALA A 81 -18.78 32.66 15.02
C ALA A 81 -18.96 33.82 16.01
N GLU A 82 -18.70 35.07 15.60
CA GLU A 82 -18.85 36.23 16.49
C GLU A 82 -20.28 36.75 16.50
N THR A 83 -20.84 36.98 15.31
CA THR A 83 -22.18 37.60 15.18
C THR A 83 -23.31 36.58 15.23
N GLY A 84 -23.01 35.30 14.96
CA GLY A 84 -24.01 34.24 14.86
C GLY A 84 -24.92 34.30 13.66
N GLN A 85 -24.65 35.21 12.73
CA GLN A 85 -25.49 35.37 11.55
C GLN A 85 -25.13 34.32 10.50
N LYS A 86 -26.14 33.93 9.73
CA LYS A 86 -25.98 33.04 8.58
C LYS A 86 -25.35 33.83 7.44
N THR A 87 -24.06 33.63 7.21
CA THR A 87 -23.33 34.22 6.09
C THR A 87 -23.75 33.57 4.78
N ARG A 88 -23.84 32.23 4.76
CA ARG A 88 -24.15 31.47 3.55
C ARG A 88 -24.92 30.19 3.85
N CYS A 89 -25.84 29.83 2.96
CA CYS A 89 -26.58 28.58 3.03
C CYS A 89 -26.72 27.99 1.64
N ILE A 90 -26.14 26.81 1.42
CA ILE A 90 -26.21 26.06 0.18
C ILE A 90 -27.30 25.00 0.36
N ILE A 91 -28.46 25.23 -0.24
CA ILE A 91 -29.60 24.33 -0.20
C ILE A 91 -29.36 23.21 -1.24
N LYS A 92 -29.70 21.96 -0.90
CA LYS A 92 -29.43 20.77 -1.74
C LYS A 92 -27.93 20.63 -2.09
N ALA A 93 -27.07 20.74 -1.08
CA ALA A 93 -25.65 20.51 -1.25
C ALA A 93 -25.37 19.05 -1.71
N HIS A 94 -26.14 18.11 -1.15
CA HIS A 94 -26.05 16.68 -1.44
C HIS A 94 -27.38 16.09 -1.88
N GLU A 95 -27.32 14.98 -2.60
CA GLU A 95 -28.50 14.17 -2.94
C GLU A 95 -28.92 13.35 -1.74
N GLY A 96 -27.97 12.72 -1.06
CA GLY A 96 -28.15 12.06 0.23
C GLY A 96 -28.11 13.03 1.41
N ARG A 97 -28.31 12.52 2.62
CA ARG A 97 -28.07 13.32 3.84
C ARG A 97 -26.57 13.35 4.12
N PRO A 98 -25.99 14.52 4.44
CA PRO A 98 -24.57 14.59 4.77
C PRO A 98 -24.28 13.82 6.07
N SER A 99 -23.35 12.87 5.99
CA SER A 99 -22.93 11.98 7.08
C SER A 99 -21.58 12.39 7.67
N ALA A 100 -20.66 12.92 6.86
CA ALA A 100 -19.32 13.33 7.28
C ALA A 100 -18.93 14.73 6.80
N MET A 101 -18.07 15.41 7.56
CA MET A 101 -17.51 16.72 7.22
C MET A 101 -16.04 16.82 7.62
N LEU A 102 -15.19 17.35 6.74
CA LEU A 102 -13.78 17.60 7.00
C LEU A 102 -13.35 18.99 6.53
N LEU A 103 -12.55 19.68 7.33
CA LEU A 103 -11.91 20.94 6.93
C LEU A 103 -10.57 20.67 6.25
N LEU A 104 -10.41 21.21 5.04
CA LEU A 104 -9.19 21.05 4.24
C LEU A 104 -8.17 22.14 4.60
N SER A 105 -7.75 22.17 5.86
CA SER A 105 -6.83 23.18 6.40
C SER A 105 -5.51 23.28 5.64
N SER A 106 -5.05 22.20 5.01
CA SER A 106 -3.85 22.13 4.18
C SER A 106 -3.94 22.90 2.85
N MET A 107 -5.16 23.18 2.37
CA MET A 107 -5.42 23.81 1.06
C MET A 107 -6.03 25.21 1.19
N GLY A 108 -6.53 25.59 2.37
CA GLY A 108 -7.01 26.93 2.69
C GLY A 108 -8.03 26.96 3.85
N SER A 109 -8.20 28.11 4.50
CA SER A 109 -9.06 28.27 5.69
C SER A 109 -10.57 28.13 5.46
N GLN A 110 -11.03 28.08 4.19
CA GLN A 110 -12.46 27.98 3.83
C GLN A 110 -12.75 26.88 2.79
N MET A 111 -11.85 25.91 2.69
CA MET A 111 -12.04 24.71 1.88
C MET A 111 -12.57 23.60 2.77
N LEU A 112 -13.62 22.89 2.33
CA LEU A 112 -14.20 21.78 3.10
C LEU A 112 -14.54 20.60 2.18
N ALA A 113 -14.59 19.41 2.76
CA ALA A 113 -15.12 18.21 2.13
C ALA A 113 -16.33 17.72 2.93
N THR A 114 -17.36 17.25 2.24
CA THR A 114 -18.53 16.61 2.84
C THR A 114 -18.83 15.31 2.13
N GLY A 115 -19.14 14.27 2.90
CA GLY A 115 -19.63 12.98 2.42
C GLY A 115 -21.11 12.82 2.74
N ASP A 116 -21.83 12.07 1.92
CA ASP A 116 -23.24 11.76 2.14
C ASP A 116 -23.52 10.26 2.35
N GLU A 117 -24.80 9.96 2.65
CA GLU A 117 -25.33 8.61 2.81
C GLU A 117 -25.34 7.79 1.49
N ASP A 118 -25.17 8.42 0.33
CA ASP A 118 -25.21 7.77 -0.99
C ASP A 118 -23.80 7.59 -1.60
N GLY A 119 -22.74 7.78 -0.81
CA GLY A 119 -21.34 7.62 -1.25
C GLY A 119 -20.75 8.81 -2.03
N GLN A 120 -21.48 9.92 -2.15
CA GLN A 120 -20.97 11.12 -2.81
C GLN A 120 -20.06 11.93 -1.89
N VAL A 121 -18.83 12.18 -2.37
CA VAL A 121 -17.89 13.08 -1.71
C VAL A 121 -17.81 14.37 -2.51
N LYS A 122 -18.18 15.49 -1.89
CA LYS A 122 -18.11 16.82 -2.50
C LYS A 122 -17.13 17.70 -1.76
N THR A 123 -16.39 18.50 -2.52
CA THR A 123 -15.48 19.51 -1.99
C THR A 123 -15.97 20.90 -2.33
N TRP A 124 -15.78 21.84 -1.41
CA TRP A 124 -16.34 23.18 -1.52
C TRP A 124 -15.27 24.22 -1.26
N ASP A 125 -15.29 25.26 -2.08
CA ASP A 125 -14.57 26.52 -1.85
C ASP A 125 -15.58 27.60 -1.50
N LEU A 126 -15.71 27.93 -0.22
CA LEU A 126 -16.69 28.91 0.24
C LEU A 126 -16.27 30.36 -0.03
N ARG A 127 -15.05 30.60 -0.53
CA ARG A 127 -14.60 31.93 -0.98
C ARG A 127 -15.17 32.26 -2.35
N ALA A 128 -15.39 31.25 -3.18
CA ALA A 128 -15.91 31.39 -4.52
C ALA A 128 -17.43 31.65 -4.51
N ASN A 129 -17.91 32.45 -5.47
CA ASN A 129 -19.36 32.69 -5.60
C ASN A 129 -20.11 31.41 -6.00
N GLU A 130 -19.46 30.52 -6.76
CA GLU A 130 -19.91 29.15 -6.98
C GLU A 130 -19.12 28.23 -6.04
N PRO A 131 -19.76 27.65 -5.01
CA PRO A 131 -19.01 27.03 -3.92
C PRO A 131 -18.58 25.59 -4.20
N LEU A 132 -19.17 24.91 -5.18
CA LEU A 132 -18.87 23.52 -5.48
C LEU A 132 -17.57 23.44 -6.31
N ALA A 133 -16.54 22.78 -5.78
CA ALA A 133 -15.27 22.63 -6.46
C ALA A 133 -15.20 21.30 -7.23
N LEU A 134 -15.44 20.17 -6.55
CA LEU A 134 -15.36 18.82 -7.13
C LEU A 134 -16.43 17.91 -6.52
N THR A 135 -16.89 16.95 -7.31
CA THR A 135 -17.81 15.88 -6.90
C THR A 135 -17.19 14.54 -7.29
N PHE A 136 -17.24 13.58 -6.37
CA PHE A 136 -16.81 12.20 -6.57
C PHE A 136 -17.97 11.25 -6.25
N THR A 137 -18.14 10.21 -7.07
CA THR A 137 -19.26 9.24 -6.99
C THR A 137 -18.76 7.80 -7.09
N ASP A 138 -17.52 7.55 -6.64
CA ASP A 138 -16.84 6.25 -6.81
C ASP A 138 -17.17 5.24 -5.68
N GLN A 139 -17.80 5.70 -4.60
CA GLN A 139 -18.20 4.89 -3.44
C GLN A 139 -19.71 4.63 -3.51
N GLU A 140 -20.15 3.49 -2.99
CA GLU A 140 -21.52 3.01 -3.20
C GLU A 140 -22.43 3.18 -1.96
N ASP A 141 -21.85 3.46 -0.80
CA ASP A 141 -22.56 3.52 0.48
C ASP A 141 -22.08 4.70 1.36
N VAL A 142 -22.71 4.85 2.53
CA VAL A 142 -22.51 5.96 3.49
C VAL A 142 -21.04 6.24 3.72
N ILE A 143 -20.65 7.52 3.59
CA ILE A 143 -19.31 7.97 3.99
C ILE A 143 -19.33 8.29 5.49
N ASN A 144 -18.68 7.47 6.32
CA ASN A 144 -18.72 7.62 7.78
C ASN A 144 -17.72 8.67 8.29
N ASP A 145 -16.52 8.70 7.72
CA ASP A 145 -15.46 9.61 8.15
C ASP A 145 -14.50 9.94 7.00
N MET A 146 -13.79 11.06 7.12
CA MET A 146 -12.83 11.52 6.13
C MET A 146 -11.59 12.13 6.78
N ASN A 147 -10.44 11.92 6.14
CA ASN A 147 -9.19 12.54 6.55
C ASN A 147 -8.32 12.94 5.35
N THR A 148 -7.29 13.74 5.57
CA THR A 148 -6.37 14.18 4.51
C THR A 148 -4.92 13.85 4.81
N GLU A 149 -4.25 13.27 3.83
CA GLU A 149 -2.80 13.08 3.81
C GLU A 149 -2.18 14.02 2.77
N GLY A 150 -1.87 15.25 3.21
CA GLY A 150 -1.40 16.31 2.33
C GLY A 150 -2.47 16.71 1.30
N PRO A 151 -2.24 16.59 -0.01
CA PRO A 151 -3.22 16.91 -1.06
C PRO A 151 -4.21 15.78 -1.37
N ARG A 152 -4.18 14.68 -0.62
CA ARG A 152 -5.03 13.51 -0.83
C ARG A 152 -6.12 13.49 0.21
N LEU A 153 -7.36 13.32 -0.24
CA LEU A 153 -8.53 13.08 0.62
C LEU A 153 -8.78 11.58 0.68
N LEU A 154 -9.07 11.10 1.88
CA LEU A 154 -9.40 9.72 2.19
C LEU A 154 -10.81 9.70 2.76
N ALA A 155 -11.65 8.82 2.25
CA ALA A 155 -13.03 8.65 2.71
C ALA A 155 -13.25 7.18 3.08
N ALA A 156 -13.64 6.95 4.33
CA ALA A 156 -14.06 5.64 4.82
C ALA A 156 -15.56 5.47 4.57
N SER A 157 -15.94 4.38 3.91
CA SER A 157 -17.33 4.08 3.57
C SER A 157 -17.83 2.82 4.27
N SER A 158 -19.15 2.75 4.50
CA SER A 158 -19.86 1.52 4.86
C SER A 158 -19.82 0.46 3.76
N ASP A 159 -19.40 0.78 2.52
CA ASP A 159 -19.18 -0.22 1.47
C ASP A 159 -17.98 -1.16 1.74
N GLY A 160 -17.31 -0.99 2.89
CA GLY A 160 -16.15 -1.76 3.29
C GLY A 160 -14.88 -1.34 2.54
N THR A 161 -14.86 -0.15 1.93
CA THR A 161 -13.68 0.34 1.20
C THR A 161 -13.26 1.74 1.59
N LEU A 162 -11.96 2.00 1.42
CA LEU A 162 -11.33 3.30 1.61
C LEU A 162 -11.13 3.94 0.23
N GLY A 163 -11.88 5.01 -0.03
CA GLY A 163 -11.79 5.82 -1.24
C GLY A 163 -10.67 6.86 -1.12
N THR A 164 -9.84 6.99 -2.17
CA THR A 164 -8.74 7.96 -2.18
C THR A 164 -8.79 8.91 -3.37
N TYR A 165 -8.73 10.21 -3.10
CA TYR A 165 -8.96 11.27 -4.08
C TYR A 165 -7.80 12.27 -4.09
N GLU A 166 -7.31 12.62 -5.28
CA GLU A 166 -6.29 13.67 -5.44
C GLU A 166 -6.97 15.02 -5.66
N LEU A 167 -7.02 15.85 -4.60
CA LEU A 167 -7.76 17.13 -4.60
C LEU A 167 -7.23 18.12 -5.65
N ARG A 168 -5.92 18.13 -5.91
CA ARG A 168 -5.31 19.06 -6.88
C ARG A 168 -5.66 18.73 -8.33
N LYS A 169 -5.84 17.45 -8.65
CA LYS A 169 -6.18 17.01 -10.02
C LYS A 169 -7.67 16.78 -10.21
N GLY A 170 -8.43 16.70 -9.12
CA GLY A 170 -9.84 16.33 -9.15
C GLY A 170 -10.06 14.93 -9.69
N LYS A 171 -9.17 13.99 -9.36
CA LYS A 171 -9.25 12.61 -9.84
C LYS A 171 -9.34 11.61 -8.71
N PHE A 172 -10.21 10.62 -8.90
CA PHE A 172 -10.17 9.38 -8.16
C PHE A 172 -8.82 8.68 -8.38
N LYS A 173 -8.16 8.26 -7.31
CA LYS A 173 -6.84 7.63 -7.37
C LYS A 173 -6.94 6.12 -7.24
N THR A 174 -7.56 5.64 -6.16
CA THR A 174 -7.60 4.21 -5.83
C THR A 174 -8.75 3.91 -4.87
N LYS A 175 -9.45 2.78 -5.09
CA LYS A 175 -10.32 2.10 -4.12
C LYS A 175 -9.47 1.04 -3.39
N SER A 176 -9.59 0.91 -2.08
CA SER A 176 -8.97 -0.22 -1.37
C SER A 176 -9.60 -1.55 -1.79
N GLU A 177 -8.93 -2.65 -1.43
CA GLU A 177 -9.59 -3.95 -1.35
C GLU A 177 -10.80 -3.89 -0.40
N LEU A 178 -11.79 -4.74 -0.66
CA LEU A 178 -12.99 -4.89 0.16
C LEU A 178 -12.62 -5.50 1.51
N MET A 179 -13.00 -4.79 2.56
CA MET A 179 -12.80 -5.18 3.95
C MET A 179 -13.94 -6.09 4.42
N HIS A 180 -13.75 -6.71 5.58
CA HIS A 180 -14.73 -7.68 6.10
C HIS A 180 -16.03 -7.03 6.57
N ASP A 181 -15.96 -5.77 6.98
CA ASP A 181 -17.07 -5.01 7.53
C ASP A 181 -16.92 -3.51 7.21
N GLU A 182 -17.93 -2.74 7.57
CA GLU A 182 -18.04 -1.29 7.32
C GLU A 182 -16.87 -0.50 7.91
N LEU A 183 -16.41 0.56 7.22
CA LEU A 183 -15.34 1.44 7.71
C LEU A 183 -15.94 2.69 8.35
N LEU A 184 -15.69 2.88 9.65
CA LEU A 184 -16.38 3.88 10.47
C LEU A 184 -15.56 5.14 10.76
N SER A 185 -14.24 5.00 10.91
CA SER A 185 -13.36 6.12 11.27
C SER A 185 -12.01 6.06 10.57
N VAL A 186 -11.39 7.21 10.30
CA VAL A 186 -10.11 7.28 9.58
C VAL A 186 -9.16 8.32 10.19
N VAL A 187 -7.98 7.87 10.63
CA VAL A 187 -6.93 8.73 11.16
C VAL A 187 -5.64 8.45 10.42
N CYS A 188 -5.04 9.48 9.83
CA CYS A 188 -3.80 9.30 9.11
C CYS A 188 -2.64 10.10 9.70
N ASN A 189 -1.47 9.50 9.55
CA ASN A 189 -0.17 10.07 9.84
C ASN A 189 0.70 9.97 8.58
N LYS A 190 1.81 10.70 8.54
CA LYS A 190 2.72 10.76 7.39
C LYS A 190 3.20 9.40 6.88
N LYS A 191 3.22 8.37 7.74
CA LYS A 191 3.72 7.02 7.42
C LYS A 191 2.62 5.97 7.31
N PHE A 192 1.54 6.11 8.06
CA PHE A 192 0.49 5.10 8.16
C PHE A 192 -0.87 5.79 8.22
N CYS A 193 -1.88 5.18 7.63
CA CYS A 193 -3.26 5.54 7.90
C CYS A 193 -3.97 4.41 8.63
N TYR A 194 -4.82 4.74 9.58
CA TYR A 194 -5.52 3.85 10.47
C TYR A 194 -7.01 3.99 10.17
N VAL A 195 -7.68 2.87 9.93
CA VAL A 195 -9.10 2.82 9.62
C VAL A 195 -9.77 1.88 10.61
N GLY A 196 -10.84 2.35 11.23
CA GLY A 196 -11.63 1.59 12.20
C GLY A 196 -12.77 0.88 11.49
N SER A 197 -12.94 -0.41 11.78
CA SER A 197 -14.02 -1.22 11.23
C SER A 197 -15.17 -1.43 12.23
N GLY A 198 -16.35 -1.73 11.70
CA GLY A 198 -17.55 -2.10 12.46
C GLY A 198 -17.37 -3.36 13.31
N ASP A 199 -16.45 -4.25 12.93
CA ASP A 199 -16.15 -5.49 13.65
C ASP A 199 -15.18 -5.33 14.83
N GLY A 200 -14.79 -4.08 15.14
CA GLY A 200 -13.89 -3.79 16.25
C GLY A 200 -12.40 -3.92 15.90
N SER A 201 -12.07 -4.24 14.65
CA SER A 201 -10.70 -4.29 14.18
C SER A 201 -10.22 -2.94 13.66
N LEU A 202 -8.91 -2.73 13.78
CA LEU A 202 -8.16 -1.60 13.27
C LEU A 202 -7.35 -2.04 12.07
N GLU A 203 -7.60 -1.41 10.94
CA GLU A 203 -6.94 -1.69 9.68
C GLU A 203 -5.91 -0.61 9.40
N ILE A 204 -4.67 -1.03 9.16
CA ILE A 204 -3.55 -0.13 8.99
C ILE A 204 -3.19 -0.10 7.51
N PHE A 205 -2.98 1.06 6.91
CA PHE A 205 -2.57 1.28 5.52
C PHE A 205 -1.25 2.03 5.46
N HIS A 206 -0.49 1.87 4.36
CA HIS A 206 0.72 2.64 4.18
C HIS A 206 0.38 4.06 3.74
N GLY A 207 1.03 5.03 4.35
CA GLY A 207 0.94 6.42 3.95
C GLY A 207 1.29 6.56 2.47
N GLY A 208 0.30 6.94 1.68
CA GLY A 208 0.43 7.17 0.26
C GLY A 208 0.00 6.02 -0.66
N GLU A 209 -0.28 4.86 -0.08
CA GLU A 209 -0.69 3.67 -0.81
C GLU A 209 -1.78 2.89 -0.06
N TYR A 210 -3.01 3.08 -0.55
CA TYR A 210 -4.22 2.68 0.16
C TYR A 210 -4.98 1.53 -0.52
N GLY A 211 -4.43 0.98 -1.61
CA GLY A 211 -5.05 -0.16 -2.28
C GLY A 211 -5.03 -1.42 -1.41
N ASN A 212 -3.97 -1.59 -0.62
CA ASN A 212 -3.76 -2.79 0.18
C ASN A 212 -3.59 -2.40 1.66
N ILE A 213 -4.32 -3.07 2.55
CA ILE A 213 -4.06 -3.04 3.99
C ILE A 213 -2.63 -3.48 4.24
N ILE A 214 -1.93 -2.79 5.15
CA ILE A 214 -0.87 -3.28 6.04
C ILE A 214 -1.55 -4.17 7.07
N GLU A 215 -1.49 -3.95 8.36
CA GLU A 215 -1.93 -4.93 9.33
C GLU A 215 -3.40 -4.79 9.70
N ARG A 216 -3.99 -5.88 10.16
CA ARG A 216 -5.26 -5.85 10.88
C ARG A 216 -4.97 -6.11 12.34
N PHE A 217 -5.47 -5.25 13.20
CA PHE A 217 -5.18 -5.25 14.63
C PHE A 217 -6.48 -5.25 15.43
N GLU A 218 -6.69 -6.24 16.29
CA GLU A 218 -7.92 -6.33 17.09
C GLU A 218 -7.84 -5.45 18.35
N THR A 219 -8.79 -4.52 18.48
CA THR A 219 -8.78 -3.56 19.60
C THR A 219 -9.45 -4.08 20.87
N LYS A 220 -10.12 -5.24 20.79
CA LYS A 220 -11.01 -5.81 21.81
C LYS A 220 -12.16 -4.87 22.21
N LEU A 221 -12.59 -4.03 21.27
CA LEU A 221 -13.85 -3.29 21.32
C LEU A 221 -14.82 -3.92 20.31
N PRO A 222 -16.14 -3.79 20.51
CA PRO A 222 -17.12 -4.34 19.58
C PRO A 222 -17.13 -3.62 18.22
N SER A 223 -16.92 -2.29 18.20
CA SER A 223 -16.80 -1.48 16.97
C SER A 223 -15.74 -0.39 17.18
N VAL A 224 -15.21 0.18 16.09
CA VAL A 224 -14.29 1.34 16.18
C VAL A 224 -14.92 2.57 15.54
N ASP A 225 -15.82 3.22 16.28
CA ASP A 225 -16.60 4.36 15.78
C ASP A 225 -15.78 5.66 15.73
N THR A 226 -14.78 5.79 16.60
CA THR A 226 -13.94 7.00 16.66
C THR A 226 -12.50 6.68 17.05
N MET A 227 -11.57 7.42 16.44
CA MET A 227 -10.15 7.26 16.65
C MET A 227 -9.43 8.61 16.67
N LEU A 228 -8.31 8.66 17.39
CA LEU A 228 -7.51 9.87 17.51
C LEU A 228 -6.02 9.56 17.72
N GLU A 229 -5.13 10.25 16.99
CA GLU A 229 -3.68 10.17 17.23
C GLU A 229 -3.21 11.27 18.21
N VAL A 230 -2.95 10.86 19.45
CA VAL A 230 -2.47 11.76 20.51
C VAL A 230 -0.97 12.02 20.42
N ARG A 231 -0.18 11.00 20.07
CA ARG A 231 1.26 11.09 19.83
C ARG A 231 1.61 10.14 18.69
N ARG A 232 2.77 10.35 18.04
CA ARG A 232 3.23 9.46 16.96
C ARG A 232 3.15 7.98 17.34
N GLY A 233 2.23 7.27 16.71
CA GLY A 233 2.01 5.83 16.94
C GLY A 233 1.27 5.48 18.24
N LEU A 234 0.72 6.48 18.95
CA LEU A 234 -0.15 6.31 20.11
C LEU A 234 -1.56 6.77 19.72
N LEU A 235 -2.43 5.79 19.51
CA LEU A 235 -3.82 5.98 19.13
C LEU A 235 -4.71 5.83 20.36
N MET A 236 -5.80 6.59 20.37
CA MET A 236 -6.92 6.39 21.26
C MET A 236 -8.10 5.94 20.43
N VAL A 237 -8.77 4.91 20.89
CA VAL A 237 -9.85 4.23 20.19
C VAL A 237 -11.04 4.13 21.14
N ALA A 238 -12.22 4.43 20.64
CA ALA A 238 -13.46 4.22 21.39
C ALA A 238 -14.60 3.72 20.49
N SER A 239 -15.63 3.19 21.15
CA SER A 239 -16.81 2.58 20.56
C SER A 239 -18.05 3.15 21.23
N GLY A 240 -19.11 3.41 20.49
CA GLY A 240 -20.44 3.77 21.00
C GLY A 240 -21.14 2.62 21.71
N GLN A 241 -20.66 1.37 21.55
CA GLN A 241 -21.22 0.20 22.24
C GLN A 241 -20.42 -0.23 23.46
N SER A 242 -19.28 0.41 23.75
CA SER A 242 -18.44 0.07 24.90
C SER A 242 -18.10 1.33 25.71
N PRO A 243 -18.17 1.27 27.05
CA PRO A 243 -17.89 2.43 27.88
C PRO A 243 -16.41 2.80 27.88
N ILE A 244 -15.55 1.89 27.43
CA ILE A 244 -14.11 1.97 27.64
C ILE A 244 -13.45 2.77 26.52
N ILE A 245 -12.68 3.79 26.90
CA ILE A 245 -11.72 4.44 25.98
C ILE A 245 -10.40 3.69 26.09
N ARG A 246 -9.95 3.08 24.99
CA ARG A 246 -8.69 2.33 24.95
C ARG A 246 -7.56 3.16 24.35
N ILE A 247 -6.36 2.94 24.87
CA ILE A 247 -5.14 3.48 24.29
C ILE A 247 -4.39 2.34 23.62
N LEU A 248 -3.95 2.56 22.39
CA LEU A 248 -3.22 1.61 21.58
C LEU A 248 -1.87 2.20 21.18
N HIS A 249 -0.80 1.42 21.34
CA HIS A 249 0.46 1.70 20.68
C HIS A 249 0.53 0.88 19.38
N VAL A 250 0.93 1.51 18.28
CA VAL A 250 1.05 0.87 16.96
C VAL A 250 2.45 0.29 16.73
N ASP A 251 3.50 0.94 17.21
CA ASP A 251 4.90 0.55 16.92
C ASP A 251 5.70 0.27 18.22
N PRO A 252 5.45 -0.78 19.04
CA PRO A 252 4.83 -2.06 18.71
C PRO A 252 3.32 -2.10 18.97
N ASN A 253 2.63 -2.99 18.26
CA ASN A 253 1.21 -3.31 18.46
C ASN A 253 0.96 -3.81 19.87
N LYS A 254 0.58 -2.89 20.77
CA LYS A 254 0.33 -3.19 22.17
C LYS A 254 -0.88 -2.39 22.65
N LEU A 255 -1.91 -3.11 23.06
CA LEU A 255 -3.01 -2.55 23.84
C LEU A 255 -2.47 -2.10 25.19
N LEU A 256 -2.68 -0.84 25.51
CA LEU A 256 -2.41 -0.29 26.83
C LEU A 256 -3.69 -0.38 27.68
N SER A 257 -3.57 0.00 28.95
CA SER A 257 -4.70 0.05 29.86
C SER A 257 -5.79 0.99 29.33
N PRO A 258 -7.06 0.73 29.69
CA PRO A 258 -8.13 1.70 29.44
C PRO A 258 -7.76 3.05 30.07
N LEU A 259 -8.03 4.15 29.35
CA LEU A 259 -7.86 5.51 29.87
C LEU A 259 -8.86 5.77 30.99
N GLY A 260 -10.10 5.35 30.75
CA GLY A 260 -11.25 5.61 31.59
C GLY A 260 -12.53 5.15 30.91
N GLU A 261 -13.62 5.25 31.67
CA GLU A 261 -14.91 4.70 31.30
C GLU A 261 -16.00 5.78 31.25
N HIS A 262 -16.90 5.64 30.29
CA HIS A 262 -18.22 6.28 30.23
C HIS A 262 -19.28 5.38 30.86
N GLY A 263 -20.50 5.88 31.06
CA GLY A 263 -21.60 5.05 31.55
C GLY A 263 -22.04 4.03 30.50
N THR A 264 -22.15 4.47 29.25
CA THR A 264 -22.58 3.63 28.12
C THR A 264 -21.48 3.45 27.08
N GLY A 265 -21.34 4.39 26.15
CA GLY A 265 -20.38 4.30 25.06
C GLY A 265 -19.97 5.68 24.55
N VAL A 266 -18.92 5.70 23.74
CA VAL A 266 -18.27 6.94 23.27
C VAL A 266 -18.34 7.02 21.76
N ASP A 267 -19.15 7.97 21.28
CA ASP A 267 -19.39 8.18 19.86
C ASP A 267 -18.31 9.04 19.20
N LYS A 268 -17.73 9.99 19.95
CA LYS A 268 -16.71 10.92 19.42
C LYS A 268 -15.59 11.20 20.43
N LEU A 269 -14.35 11.15 19.92
CA LEU A 269 -13.14 11.59 20.60
C LEU A 269 -12.55 12.82 19.89
N LEU A 270 -12.17 13.83 20.66
CA LEU A 270 -11.62 15.08 20.16
C LEU A 270 -10.41 15.50 20.98
N LEU A 271 -9.35 15.94 20.29
CA LEU A 271 -8.15 16.48 20.91
C LEU A 271 -8.16 17.99 20.82
N SER A 272 -7.77 18.65 21.90
CA SER A 272 -7.44 20.07 21.87
C SER A 272 -6.16 20.34 21.07
N ASP A 273 -6.03 21.54 20.52
CA ASP A 273 -4.86 21.92 19.71
C ASP A 273 -3.52 21.85 20.50
N ASP A 274 -3.58 22.17 21.79
CA ASP A 274 -2.45 22.05 22.73
C ASP A 274 -2.12 20.59 23.11
N ARG A 275 -2.92 19.61 22.64
CA ARG A 275 -2.83 18.17 22.94
C ARG A 275 -2.88 17.81 24.42
N ARG A 276 -3.32 18.74 25.27
CA ARG A 276 -3.43 18.50 26.71
C ARG A 276 -4.77 17.89 27.09
N TRP A 277 -5.84 18.26 26.40
CA TRP A 277 -7.20 17.90 26.76
C TRP A 277 -7.82 16.96 25.74
N LEU A 278 -8.37 15.85 26.23
CA LEU A 278 -9.27 14.99 25.45
C LEU A 278 -10.70 15.32 25.83
N ILE A 279 -11.54 15.48 24.82
CA ILE A 279 -12.99 15.41 24.99
C ILE A 279 -13.48 14.09 24.44
N SER A 280 -14.24 13.40 25.25
CA SER A 280 -15.01 12.22 24.86
C SER A 280 -16.49 12.52 25.07
N SER A 281 -17.29 12.31 24.03
CA SER A 281 -18.72 12.57 24.04
C SER A 281 -19.50 11.27 23.92
N SER A 282 -20.51 11.11 24.76
CA SER A 282 -21.50 10.04 24.68
C SER A 282 -22.85 10.66 24.30
N MET A 283 -23.43 10.21 23.20
CA MET A 283 -24.75 10.68 22.75
C MET A 283 -25.87 10.11 23.62
N VAL A 284 -25.70 8.88 24.11
CA VAL A 284 -26.71 8.18 24.92
C VAL A 284 -26.78 8.76 26.33
N ASP A 285 -25.62 8.97 26.96
CA ASP A 285 -25.55 9.56 28.31
C ASP A 285 -25.75 11.08 28.27
N GLN A 286 -25.65 11.71 27.08
CA GLN A 286 -25.69 13.16 26.88
C GLN A 286 -24.60 13.89 27.68
N THR A 287 -23.50 13.19 27.95
CA THR A 287 -22.38 13.69 28.73
C THR A 287 -21.15 13.92 27.86
N ILE A 288 -20.39 14.95 28.22
CA ILE A 288 -19.02 15.12 27.77
C ILE A 288 -18.10 14.94 28.97
N LYS A 289 -17.14 14.04 28.82
CA LYS A 289 -16.02 13.91 29.75
C LYS A 289 -14.76 14.57 29.19
N VAL A 290 -14.13 15.37 30.03
CA VAL A 290 -12.85 16.03 29.76
C VAL A 290 -11.73 15.33 30.53
N TRP A 291 -10.66 14.96 29.83
CA TRP A 291 -9.50 14.25 30.36
C TRP A 291 -8.22 15.06 30.17
N ASP A 292 -7.39 15.16 31.22
CA ASP A 292 -6.02 15.66 31.10
C ASP A 292 -5.11 14.52 30.60
N ILE A 293 -4.73 14.59 29.33
CA ILE A 293 -3.93 13.57 28.67
C ILE A 293 -2.45 13.73 28.95
N GLU A 294 -1.98 14.96 29.20
CA GLU A 294 -0.53 15.22 29.31
C GLU A 294 0.08 14.39 30.44
N ALA A 295 -0.61 14.31 31.58
CA ALA A 295 -0.19 13.49 32.72
C ALA A 295 -0.14 11.98 32.39
N ILE A 296 -0.97 11.51 31.47
CA ILE A 296 -1.08 10.09 31.10
C ILE A 296 -0.05 9.75 30.01
N VAL A 297 0.09 10.61 29.00
CA VAL A 297 1.08 10.44 27.93
C VAL A 297 2.51 10.59 28.43
N GLN A 298 2.77 11.44 29.45
CA GLN A 298 4.08 11.51 30.07
C GLN A 298 4.45 10.23 30.83
N LYS A 299 3.46 9.53 31.42
CA LYS A 299 3.67 8.24 32.09
C LYS A 299 3.91 7.10 31.10
N ILE A 300 3.34 7.18 29.90
CA ILE A 300 3.53 6.18 28.86
C ILE A 300 4.89 6.44 28.17
N PRO A 301 5.88 5.55 28.35
CA PRO A 301 7.16 5.73 27.66
C PRO A 301 6.95 5.68 26.16
N VAL A 302 7.73 6.47 25.42
CA VAL A 302 7.77 6.35 23.95
C VAL A 302 8.39 5.00 23.62
N LEU A 303 7.53 4.01 23.39
CA LEU A 303 7.94 2.67 23.02
C LEU A 303 8.33 2.69 21.55
N THR A 304 9.47 3.26 21.21
CA THR A 304 10.06 2.99 19.90
C THR A 304 10.76 1.63 19.96
N ALA A 305 10.75 0.86 18.88
CA ALA A 305 11.53 -0.38 18.77
C ALA A 305 13.02 -0.23 19.17
N LYS A 306 13.59 1.00 19.12
CA LYS A 306 14.93 1.35 19.60
C LYS A 306 15.04 1.54 21.13
N ALA A 307 13.99 2.04 21.80
CA ALA A 307 13.97 2.30 23.24
C ALA A 307 13.71 1.02 24.07
N ALA A 308 12.83 0.13 23.57
CA ALA A 308 12.57 -1.17 24.19
C ALA A 308 13.83 -2.07 24.27
N LYS A 309 14.77 -1.92 23.32
CA LYS A 309 16.08 -2.61 23.35
C LYS A 309 17.03 -2.10 24.45
N LYS A 310 16.91 -0.83 24.85
CA LYS A 310 17.81 -0.19 25.83
C LYS A 310 17.45 -0.52 27.27
N GLN A 311 16.17 -0.81 27.54
CA GLN A 311 15.70 -1.20 28.88
C GLN A 311 15.99 -2.67 29.23
N LYS A 312 16.16 -3.56 28.25
CA LYS A 312 16.61 -4.96 28.50
C LYS A 312 18.06 -5.10 28.99
N GLY A 313 18.84 -4.01 29.02
CA GLY A 313 20.25 -4.00 29.43
C GLY A 313 20.57 -3.21 30.70
N LYS A 314 19.57 -2.69 31.42
CA LYS A 314 19.80 -1.99 32.70
C LYS A 314 18.92 -2.60 33.79
N SER A 315 19.55 -3.22 34.78
CA SER A 315 18.94 -3.40 36.09
C SER A 315 18.61 -2.01 36.65
N VAL A 316 17.33 -1.68 36.78
CA VAL A 316 16.88 -0.41 37.34
C VAL A 316 16.44 -0.64 38.78
N ASP A 317 16.85 0.30 39.63
CA ASP A 317 16.67 0.34 41.08
C ASP A 317 15.22 0.20 41.55
N LYS A 318 15.11 -0.38 42.75
CA LYS A 318 13.92 -0.89 43.48
C LYS A 318 12.86 0.15 43.90
N ALA A 319 12.66 1.25 43.18
CA ALA A 319 11.67 2.28 43.54
C ALA A 319 10.49 2.44 42.55
N ALA A 320 10.49 1.72 41.42
CA ALA A 320 9.40 1.77 40.42
C ALA A 320 8.55 0.48 40.36
N SER A 321 8.76 -0.47 41.29
CA SER A 321 8.09 -1.77 41.30
C SER A 321 6.68 -1.76 41.90
N SER A 322 6.24 -0.69 42.56
CA SER A 322 4.94 -0.68 43.26
C SER A 322 3.72 -0.38 42.38
N PHE A 323 3.88 -0.19 41.08
CA PHE A 323 2.75 0.02 40.15
C PHE A 323 2.44 -1.24 39.31
N TRP A 324 3.41 -2.13 39.13
CA TRP A 324 3.28 -3.30 38.25
C TRP A 324 2.90 -4.60 38.98
N ASP A 325 3.08 -4.66 40.31
CA ASP A 325 2.78 -5.87 41.12
C ASP A 325 1.29 -6.05 41.44
N ASP A 326 0.45 -5.03 41.28
CA ASP A 326 -1.00 -5.11 41.59
C ASP A 326 -1.87 -5.53 40.38
N LEU A 327 -1.24 -5.93 39.26
CA LEU A 327 -1.90 -6.23 37.98
C LEU A 327 -1.73 -7.68 37.51
N ALA A 328 -1.25 -8.58 38.38
CA ALA A 328 -1.04 -9.98 38.04
C ALA A 328 -1.64 -10.90 39.12
N GLN A 329 -2.96 -11.07 39.08
CA GLN A 329 -3.62 -12.28 39.54
C GLN A 329 -4.53 -12.78 38.42
N GLU A 330 -4.13 -13.93 37.86
CA GLU A 330 -4.84 -15.05 37.21
C GLU A 330 -6.12 -14.72 36.39
N ASP A 331 -6.29 -15.22 35.17
CA ASP A 331 -6.31 -16.65 34.84
C ASP A 331 -5.55 -17.01 33.54
N GLU A 332 -4.87 -18.16 33.59
CA GLU A 332 -4.40 -18.92 32.44
C GLU A 332 -5.60 -19.58 31.76
N ASP A 333 -5.73 -19.43 30.45
CA ASP A 333 -6.18 -20.52 29.59
C ASP A 333 -5.74 -20.26 28.14
N ASP A 334 -5.22 -21.34 27.56
CA ASP A 334 -4.72 -21.50 26.21
C ASP A 334 -5.81 -21.20 25.15
N ASP A 335 -5.45 -20.49 24.08
CA ASP A 335 -5.21 -21.11 22.77
C ASP A 335 -5.17 -20.09 21.62
N MET A 336 -4.25 -20.39 20.71
CA MET A 336 -4.37 -20.27 19.24
C MET A 336 -4.51 -18.88 18.60
N ASP A 337 -3.34 -18.43 18.13
CA ASP A 337 -3.08 -17.81 16.83
C ASP A 337 -4.26 -17.09 16.14
N ASN A 338 -4.11 -15.76 15.98
CA ASN A 338 -4.62 -15.10 14.79
C ASN A 338 -3.59 -14.14 14.19
N HIS A 339 -3.24 -14.47 12.94
CA HIS A 339 -2.84 -13.57 11.86
C HIS A 339 -1.69 -12.55 12.06
N LEU A 340 -0.52 -12.96 11.54
CA LEU A 340 0.10 -12.24 10.41
C LEU A 340 -1.03 -11.92 9.41
N MET A 341 -1.31 -10.70 9.02
CA MET A 341 -0.39 -9.74 8.44
C MET A 341 -1.29 -8.72 7.75
N ARG A 342 -0.73 -7.56 7.48
CA ARG A 342 -0.38 -7.31 6.09
C ARG A 342 0.60 -6.15 5.99
N LYS A 343 1.19 -6.17 4.81
CA LYS A 343 1.87 -5.24 3.91
C LYS A 343 2.32 -3.86 4.36
N LYS A 344 3.64 -3.66 4.30
CA LYS A 344 4.13 -2.46 3.62
C LYS A 344 3.53 -2.38 2.21
N ARG A 345 3.07 -1.19 1.84
CA ARG A 345 3.03 -0.74 0.46
C ARG A 345 4.08 0.37 0.28
N GLU A 346 4.41 0.66 -0.96
CA GLU A 346 5.59 1.33 -1.48
C GLU A 346 5.47 2.89 -1.39
N SER A 347 6.52 3.66 -1.68
CA SER A 347 6.62 4.32 -2.99
C SER A 347 7.93 5.10 -3.18
N GLU A 348 8.14 5.39 -4.46
CA GLU A 348 9.23 6.09 -5.14
C GLU A 348 9.31 7.61 -4.85
N ALA A 349 10.49 8.23 -5.15
CA ALA A 349 10.56 9.58 -5.72
C ALA A 349 11.89 9.90 -6.46
N LYS A 350 11.71 10.26 -7.74
CA LYS A 350 12.40 11.13 -8.74
C LYS A 350 13.74 11.84 -8.47
N ALA A 351 14.51 11.92 -9.57
CA ALA A 351 15.80 12.60 -9.74
C ALA A 351 15.78 13.71 -10.82
N ASP A 352 16.76 14.61 -10.69
CA ASP A 352 17.05 15.83 -11.45
C ASP A 352 17.71 15.62 -12.83
N ASP A 353 17.62 16.67 -13.63
CA ASP A 353 17.93 16.83 -15.05
C ASP A 353 19.43 17.11 -15.33
N ARG A 354 20.08 16.39 -16.27
CA ARG A 354 21.36 16.75 -16.93
C ARG A 354 21.50 16.13 -18.33
N PRO A 355 22.21 16.79 -19.27
CA PRO A 355 22.00 16.58 -20.69
C PRO A 355 22.79 15.41 -21.29
N VAL A 356 22.21 14.92 -22.38
CA VAL A 356 22.62 13.78 -23.22
C VAL A 356 23.97 14.02 -23.89
N LYS A 357 24.96 13.17 -23.58
CA LYS A 357 26.15 12.96 -24.43
C LYS A 357 25.94 11.71 -25.28
N LYS A 358 25.92 11.90 -26.61
CA LYS A 358 25.98 10.84 -27.61
C LYS A 358 27.28 10.04 -27.44
N LEU A 359 27.15 8.74 -27.18
CA LEU A 359 28.26 7.79 -27.31
C LEU A 359 28.09 7.00 -28.61
N LYS A 360 29.20 6.93 -29.34
CA LYS A 360 29.38 6.27 -30.62
C LYS A 360 29.26 4.76 -30.46
N GLU A 361 28.72 4.12 -31.49
CA GLU A 361 28.82 2.68 -31.71
C GLU A 361 30.30 2.28 -31.72
N ALA A 362 30.68 1.36 -30.85
CA ALA A 362 31.95 0.66 -30.90
C ALA A 362 31.63 -0.80 -31.23
N GLU A 363 32.18 -1.26 -32.35
CA GLU A 363 32.15 -2.63 -32.84
C GLU A 363 32.66 -3.58 -31.75
N VAL A 364 31.89 -4.64 -31.48
CA VAL A 364 32.30 -5.71 -30.58
C VAL A 364 32.96 -6.78 -31.44
N ASP A 365 34.30 -6.77 -31.45
CA ASP A 365 35.09 -7.90 -31.91
C ASP A 365 34.85 -9.10 -30.98
N SER A 366 34.45 -10.20 -31.61
CA SER A 366 34.20 -11.49 -31.01
C SER A 366 35.51 -12.22 -30.72
N GLU A 367 36.05 -12.09 -29.51
CA GLU A 367 37.07 -13.01 -28.99
C GLU A 367 36.71 -13.41 -27.55
N LEU A 368 36.31 -14.67 -27.36
CA LEU A 368 36.15 -15.32 -26.05
C LEU A 368 37.53 -15.46 -25.39
N PRO A 369 37.76 -14.93 -24.16
CA PRO A 369 39.00 -15.18 -23.46
C PRO A 369 39.00 -16.60 -22.92
N SER A 370 40.00 -17.38 -23.36
CA SER A 370 40.35 -18.70 -22.91
C SER A 370 40.71 -18.76 -21.42
N THR A 371 40.21 -19.81 -20.76
CA THR A 371 40.69 -20.44 -19.53
C THR A 371 40.80 -19.53 -18.29
N SER A 372 39.66 -19.26 -17.67
CA SER A 372 39.57 -18.78 -16.30
C SER A 372 39.41 -19.99 -15.37
N SER A 373 40.33 -20.22 -14.41
CA SER A 373 40.33 -21.37 -13.49
C SER A 373 39.22 -21.35 -12.43
N TRP A 374 38.19 -20.52 -12.61
CA TRP A 374 37.12 -20.29 -11.65
C TRP A 374 35.80 -20.83 -12.18
N ALA A 375 34.99 -21.37 -11.27
CA ALA A 375 33.66 -21.88 -11.60
C ALA A 375 32.74 -20.73 -12.02
N GLN A 376 32.02 -20.92 -13.14
CA GLN A 376 31.15 -19.89 -13.71
C GLN A 376 29.68 -20.12 -13.30
N PRO A 377 28.99 -19.11 -12.74
CA PRO A 377 27.56 -19.18 -12.44
C PRO A 377 26.74 -19.06 -13.73
N ILE A 378 25.99 -20.12 -14.06
CA ILE A 378 25.08 -20.18 -15.20
C ILE A 378 23.66 -19.87 -14.70
N PRO A 379 23.00 -18.79 -15.16
CA PRO A 379 21.65 -18.48 -14.74
C PRO A 379 20.65 -19.51 -15.30
N ILE A 380 19.68 -19.91 -14.47
CA ILE A 380 18.58 -20.78 -14.88
C ILE A 380 17.38 -19.90 -15.23
N LEU A 381 17.26 -19.61 -16.52
CA LEU A 381 16.25 -18.71 -17.06
C LEU A 381 15.02 -19.47 -17.55
N SER A 382 13.89 -18.76 -17.56
CA SER A 382 12.64 -19.28 -18.10
C SER A 382 12.69 -19.45 -19.60
N ALA A 383 11.85 -20.37 -20.09
CA ALA A 383 11.63 -20.55 -21.52
C ALA A 383 11.19 -19.23 -22.19
N GLU A 384 10.47 -18.38 -21.45
CA GLU A 384 10.00 -17.09 -21.93
C GLU A 384 11.09 -16.05 -22.16
N LEU A 385 12.23 -16.13 -21.46
CA LEU A 385 13.36 -15.23 -21.64
C LEU A 385 14.38 -15.76 -22.64
N THR A 386 14.46 -17.09 -22.76
CA THR A 386 15.40 -17.78 -23.65
C THR A 386 14.85 -17.97 -25.06
N SER A 387 13.52 -18.00 -25.23
CA SER A 387 12.92 -18.08 -26.56
C SER A 387 13.19 -16.82 -27.36
N THR A 388 13.68 -16.98 -28.59
CA THR A 388 13.78 -15.89 -29.57
C THR A 388 12.42 -15.52 -30.14
N GLU A 389 11.51 -16.49 -30.20
CA GLU A 389 10.18 -16.34 -30.76
C GLU A 389 9.18 -15.89 -29.69
N VAL A 390 8.31 -14.95 -30.08
CA VAL A 390 7.23 -14.43 -29.23
C VAL A 390 5.90 -14.90 -29.83
N PRO A 391 4.93 -15.35 -29.01
CA PRO A 391 3.61 -15.74 -29.51
C PRO A 391 2.99 -14.65 -30.38
N VAL A 392 2.37 -15.03 -31.49
CA VAL A 392 1.76 -14.12 -32.46
C VAL A 392 0.24 -14.26 -32.47
N VAL A 393 -0.44 -13.17 -32.80
CA VAL A 393 -1.90 -13.10 -32.99
C VAL A 393 -2.17 -12.46 -34.35
N ASP A 394 -3.19 -12.98 -35.04
CA ASP A 394 -3.67 -12.40 -36.29
C ASP A 394 -4.49 -11.14 -35.99
N PHE A 395 -4.17 -10.05 -36.70
CA PHE A 395 -4.76 -8.74 -36.54
C PHE A 395 -5.29 -8.21 -37.87
N HIS A 396 -6.42 -7.52 -37.82
CA HIS A 396 -6.93 -6.72 -38.92
C HIS A 396 -6.19 -5.39 -39.00
N ALA A 397 -5.63 -5.09 -40.18
CA ALA A 397 -4.97 -3.85 -40.50
C ALA A 397 -5.61 -3.19 -41.72
N LEU A 398 -5.84 -1.87 -41.62
CA LEU A 398 -6.29 -1.05 -42.72
C LEU A 398 -5.12 -0.67 -43.61
N VAL A 399 -5.19 -0.96 -44.90
CA VAL A 399 -4.25 -0.47 -45.91
C VAL A 399 -4.84 0.82 -46.49
N VAL A 400 -4.14 1.94 -46.30
CA VAL A 400 -4.59 3.26 -46.75
C VAL A 400 -3.72 3.71 -47.92
N ALA A 401 -4.35 4.02 -49.06
CA ALA A 401 -3.61 4.46 -50.26
C ALA A 401 -3.02 5.87 -50.13
N ASP A 402 -3.74 6.79 -49.47
CA ASP A 402 -3.26 8.16 -49.21
C ASP A 402 -2.68 8.32 -47.80
N LEU A 403 -1.35 8.39 -47.69
CA LEU A 403 -0.63 8.57 -46.42
C LEU A 403 -1.02 9.86 -45.67
N ARG A 404 -1.54 10.89 -46.36
CA ARG A 404 -1.94 12.17 -45.72
C ARG A 404 -3.25 12.04 -44.94
N SER A 405 -4.07 11.04 -45.28
CA SER A 405 -5.37 10.80 -44.64
C SER A 405 -5.25 10.03 -43.31
N ILE A 406 -4.13 9.35 -43.06
CA ILE A 406 -3.90 8.50 -41.87
C ILE A 406 -4.19 9.25 -40.56
N GLY A 407 -3.74 10.49 -40.43
CA GLY A 407 -3.96 11.29 -39.22
C GLY A 407 -5.44 11.63 -38.96
N LYS A 408 -6.26 11.75 -40.01
CA LYS A 408 -7.71 11.97 -39.89
C LYS A 408 -8.44 10.68 -39.53
N ILE A 409 -8.01 9.56 -40.12
CA ILE A 409 -8.55 8.23 -39.83
C ILE A 409 -8.29 7.84 -38.37
N LEU A 410 -7.07 8.04 -37.87
CA LEU A 410 -6.71 7.70 -36.49
C LEU A 410 -7.56 8.40 -35.42
N LYS A 411 -8.02 9.64 -35.68
CA LYS A 411 -8.88 10.39 -34.74
C LYS A 411 -10.29 9.81 -34.62
N LYS A 412 -10.76 9.09 -35.64
CA LYS A 412 -12.10 8.50 -35.67
C LYS A 412 -12.13 7.04 -35.21
N LEU A 413 -10.99 6.35 -35.21
CA LEU A 413 -10.90 4.98 -34.77
C LEU A 413 -10.81 4.89 -33.24
N LYS A 414 -11.50 3.92 -32.65
CA LYS A 414 -11.40 3.57 -31.22
C LYS A 414 -9.97 3.21 -30.82
N GLU A 415 -9.64 3.29 -29.53
CA GLU A 415 -8.34 2.82 -29.04
C GLU A 415 -8.17 1.31 -29.23
N ILE A 416 -6.92 0.86 -29.33
CA ILE A 416 -6.58 -0.56 -29.35
C ILE A 416 -6.83 -1.12 -27.94
N PRO A 417 -7.34 -2.36 -27.79
CA PRO A 417 -7.51 -3.00 -26.48
C PRO A 417 -6.26 -2.91 -25.59
N GLU A 418 -6.45 -2.85 -24.27
CA GLU A 418 -5.36 -2.55 -23.32
C GLU A 418 -4.19 -3.53 -23.43
N GLU A 419 -4.49 -4.80 -23.69
CA GLU A 419 -3.53 -5.91 -23.87
C GLU A 419 -2.51 -5.67 -24.99
N PHE A 420 -2.86 -4.85 -26.00
CA PHE A 420 -2.03 -4.61 -27.19
C PHE A 420 -1.46 -3.18 -27.28
N ARG A 421 -1.52 -2.40 -26.20
CA ARG A 421 -0.97 -1.02 -26.15
C ARG A 421 0.54 -0.94 -26.38
N HIS A 422 1.27 -2.06 -26.30
CA HIS A 422 2.71 -2.13 -26.65
C HIS A 422 2.98 -2.05 -28.15
N LEU A 423 1.99 -2.28 -29.02
CA LEU A 423 2.13 -2.23 -30.46
C LEU A 423 2.03 -0.77 -30.97
N LYS A 424 2.89 -0.37 -31.91
CA LYS A 424 2.70 0.92 -32.60
C LYS A 424 1.57 0.80 -33.60
N ARG A 425 0.72 1.82 -33.68
CA ARG A 425 -0.52 1.76 -34.47
C ARG A 425 -0.32 1.79 -35.99
N ILE A 426 0.83 2.28 -36.48
CA ILE A 426 1.11 2.46 -37.90
C ILE A 426 2.41 1.75 -38.29
N LYS A 427 2.40 1.04 -39.42
CA LYS A 427 3.60 0.52 -40.12
C LYS A 427 3.37 0.58 -41.63
N ASP A 428 4.25 1.23 -42.38
CA ASP A 428 4.25 1.22 -43.86
C ASP A 428 2.89 1.50 -44.53
N GLY A 429 2.16 2.51 -44.04
CA GLY A 429 0.83 2.87 -44.58
C GLY A 429 -0.32 1.95 -44.13
N ARG A 430 -0.03 1.00 -43.23
CA ARG A 430 -1.01 0.11 -42.61
C ARG A 430 -1.34 0.56 -41.18
N ILE A 431 -2.62 0.53 -40.81
CA ILE A 431 -3.11 0.95 -39.48
C ILE A 431 -3.70 -0.28 -38.76
N LEU A 432 -3.23 -0.59 -37.55
CA LEU A 432 -3.83 -1.65 -36.73
C LEU A 432 -5.21 -1.23 -36.21
N ILE A 433 -6.17 -2.15 -36.33
CA ILE A 433 -7.55 -2.00 -35.86
C ILE A 433 -7.79 -2.91 -34.65
N CYS A 434 -7.93 -4.22 -34.89
CA CYS A 434 -8.39 -5.18 -33.89
C CYS A 434 -7.87 -6.60 -34.17
N PRO A 435 -7.85 -7.49 -33.17
CA PRO A 435 -7.63 -8.92 -33.38
C PRO A 435 -8.71 -9.51 -34.31
N THR A 436 -8.38 -10.59 -35.03
CA THR A 436 -9.36 -11.29 -35.89
C THR A 436 -10.56 -11.87 -35.13
N ASN A 437 -10.45 -12.04 -33.81
CA ASN A 437 -11.50 -12.60 -32.97
C ASN A 437 -12.53 -11.55 -32.51
N ASP A 438 -12.28 -10.26 -32.77
CA ASP A 438 -13.15 -9.16 -32.34
C ASP A 438 -13.93 -8.62 -33.55
N GLU A 439 -15.05 -9.30 -33.86
CA GLU A 439 -15.92 -8.96 -34.98
C GLU A 439 -16.71 -7.65 -34.75
N GLU A 440 -17.00 -7.31 -33.50
CA GLU A 440 -17.73 -6.09 -33.14
C GLU A 440 -16.91 -4.83 -33.43
N LEU A 441 -15.64 -4.81 -33.03
CA LEU A 441 -14.73 -3.71 -33.29
C LEU A 441 -14.44 -3.57 -34.80
N LEU A 442 -14.41 -4.69 -35.53
CA LEU A 442 -14.29 -4.71 -36.98
C LEU A 442 -15.53 -4.11 -37.66
N ALA A 443 -16.74 -4.45 -37.21
CA ALA A 443 -18.00 -3.93 -37.74
C ALA A 443 -18.09 -2.41 -37.55
N PHE A 444 -17.82 -1.93 -36.33
CA PHE A 444 -17.75 -0.51 -36.01
C PHE A 444 -16.76 0.24 -36.93
N THR A 445 -15.58 -0.35 -37.15
CA THR A 445 -14.55 0.26 -37.99
C THR A 445 -15.01 0.36 -39.45
N LYS A 446 -15.70 -0.66 -39.99
CA LYS A 446 -16.27 -0.62 -41.35
C LYS A 446 -17.35 0.46 -41.49
N GLU A 447 -18.17 0.69 -40.47
CA GLU A 447 -19.18 1.76 -40.49
C GLU A 447 -18.55 3.14 -40.51
N VAL A 448 -17.60 3.41 -39.60
CA VAL A 448 -16.87 4.68 -39.53
C VAL A 448 -16.15 4.98 -40.85
N LEU A 449 -15.63 3.94 -41.52
CA LEU A 449 -14.92 4.10 -42.77
C LEU A 449 -15.85 4.29 -43.99
N LYS A 450 -17.09 3.79 -43.96
CA LYS A 450 -18.10 4.08 -45.02
C LYS A 450 -18.50 5.54 -45.04
N GLU A 451 -18.52 6.20 -43.88
CA GLU A 451 -18.80 7.63 -43.77
C GLU A 451 -17.62 8.51 -44.25
N THR A 452 -16.48 7.91 -44.55
CA THR A 452 -15.30 8.62 -45.00
C THR A 452 -15.00 8.30 -46.47
N GLU A 453 -14.88 9.31 -47.32
CA GLU A 453 -14.54 9.17 -48.75
C GLU A 453 -13.07 8.73 -48.99
N PHE A 454 -12.48 7.91 -48.11
CA PHE A 454 -11.11 7.42 -48.24
C PHE A 454 -11.09 6.05 -48.93
N ALA A 455 -10.12 5.83 -49.83
CA ALA A 455 -9.86 4.53 -50.39
C ALA A 455 -9.07 3.67 -49.38
N TRP A 456 -9.64 2.52 -48.99
CA TRP A 456 -9.03 1.60 -48.03
C TRP A 456 -9.26 0.14 -48.41
N GLU A 457 -8.33 -0.73 -48.00
CA GLU A 457 -8.44 -2.18 -48.11
C GLU A 457 -8.14 -2.84 -46.76
N LEU A 458 -8.73 -4.00 -46.50
CA LEU A 458 -8.51 -4.75 -45.27
C LEU A 458 -7.47 -5.85 -45.51
N ALA A 459 -6.42 -5.87 -44.69
CA ALA A 459 -5.39 -6.91 -44.70
C ALA A 459 -5.29 -7.59 -43.32
N THR A 460 -4.89 -8.85 -43.30
CA THR A 460 -4.55 -9.55 -42.06
C THR A 460 -3.04 -9.52 -41.87
N VAL A 461 -2.59 -9.17 -40.67
CA VAL A 461 -1.17 -9.08 -40.29
C VAL A 461 -0.92 -9.81 -38.98
N GLN A 462 0.24 -10.44 -38.86
CA GLN A 462 0.65 -11.07 -37.61
C GLN A 462 1.42 -10.09 -36.73
N VAL A 463 0.96 -9.94 -35.49
CA VAL A 463 1.59 -9.08 -34.48
C VAL A 463 1.92 -9.87 -33.23
N ALA A 464 2.83 -9.33 -32.41
CA ALA A 464 3.23 -9.98 -31.16
C ALA A 464 2.10 -9.90 -30.12
N ALA A 465 1.70 -11.06 -29.58
CA ALA A 465 0.67 -11.18 -28.55
C ALA A 465 1.04 -10.43 -27.27
N ARG A 466 2.33 -10.45 -26.92
CA ARG A 466 2.89 -9.82 -25.72
C ARG A 466 4.07 -8.92 -26.04
N LYS A 467 4.41 -8.06 -25.09
CA LYS A 467 5.59 -7.20 -25.17
C LYS A 467 6.88 -8.05 -25.14
N PRO A 468 7.87 -7.77 -26.00
CA PRO A 468 9.16 -8.45 -25.93
C PRO A 468 9.87 -8.13 -24.61
N LEU A 469 10.54 -9.13 -24.04
CA LEU A 469 11.28 -9.02 -22.77
C LEU A 469 12.78 -8.79 -23.01
N THR A 470 13.34 -9.37 -24.08
CA THR A 470 14.76 -9.27 -24.45
C THR A 470 14.99 -8.53 -25.76
N VAL A 471 16.21 -8.05 -25.99
CA VAL A 471 16.63 -7.41 -27.25
C VAL A 471 16.50 -8.38 -28.43
N ASN A 472 16.81 -9.66 -28.23
CA ASN A 472 16.66 -10.69 -29.26
C ASN A 472 15.18 -10.85 -29.68
N GLN A 473 14.28 -10.92 -28.71
CA GLN A 473 12.84 -10.94 -28.98
C GLN A 473 12.36 -9.65 -29.64
N PHE A 474 12.84 -8.50 -29.19
CA PHE A 474 12.49 -7.22 -29.80
C PHE A 474 12.91 -7.16 -31.27
N ASN A 475 14.12 -7.59 -31.60
CA ASN A 475 14.60 -7.63 -32.98
C ASN A 475 13.74 -8.57 -33.84
N TRP A 476 13.35 -9.73 -33.30
CA TRP A 476 12.45 -10.68 -33.96
C TRP A 476 11.04 -10.09 -34.17
N VAL A 477 10.48 -9.40 -33.16
CA VAL A 477 9.17 -8.76 -33.23
C VAL A 477 9.18 -7.58 -34.20
N LYS A 478 10.24 -6.76 -34.18
CA LYS A 478 10.40 -5.57 -35.03
C LYS A 478 10.31 -5.90 -36.53
N GLN A 479 10.79 -7.08 -36.93
CA GLN A 479 10.65 -7.57 -38.31
C GLN A 479 9.18 -7.69 -38.72
N ARG A 480 8.31 -8.16 -37.81
CA ARG A 480 6.87 -8.35 -38.04
C ARG A 480 6.08 -7.07 -37.85
N TRP A 481 6.14 -6.47 -36.66
CA TRP A 481 5.41 -5.25 -36.34
C TRP A 481 6.17 -4.36 -35.33
N PRO A 482 6.21 -3.03 -35.51
CA PRO A 482 6.90 -2.14 -34.59
C PRO A 482 6.21 -2.11 -33.23
N THR A 483 7.00 -2.24 -32.17
CA THR A 483 6.54 -2.19 -30.77
C THR A 483 7.36 -1.19 -29.96
N ALA A 484 6.81 -0.74 -28.84
CA ALA A 484 7.54 0.05 -27.86
C ALA A 484 8.32 -0.89 -26.92
N PHE A 485 9.65 -0.81 -26.95
CA PHE A 485 10.53 -1.62 -26.12
C PHE A 485 11.63 -0.77 -25.50
N HIS A 486 11.88 -1.01 -24.22
CA HIS A 486 12.98 -0.42 -23.47
C HIS A 486 13.75 -1.60 -22.85
N PRO A 487 15.01 -1.84 -23.23
CA PRO A 487 15.78 -2.98 -22.72
C PRO A 487 15.97 -2.91 -21.21
N ASN A 488 15.69 -4.01 -20.52
CA ASN A 488 16.06 -4.14 -19.11
C ASN A 488 17.50 -4.62 -19.00
N LYS A 489 18.39 -3.75 -18.52
CA LYS A 489 19.83 -4.04 -18.41
C LYS A 489 20.14 -5.28 -17.56
N GLU A 490 19.34 -5.56 -16.54
CA GLU A 490 19.56 -6.72 -15.66
C GLU A 490 19.24 -8.03 -16.38
N ILE A 491 18.13 -8.09 -17.10
CA ILE A 491 17.72 -9.27 -17.89
C ILE A 491 18.73 -9.51 -19.02
N GLU A 492 19.15 -8.45 -19.71
CA GLU A 492 20.16 -8.57 -20.76
C GLU A 492 21.51 -9.05 -20.19
N GLY A 493 21.91 -8.57 -19.02
CA GLY A 493 23.10 -9.06 -18.32
C GLY A 493 23.03 -10.55 -18.00
N LEU A 494 21.86 -11.05 -17.59
CA LEU A 494 21.63 -12.48 -17.34
C LEU A 494 21.69 -13.32 -18.63
N VAL A 495 21.06 -12.86 -19.71
CA VAL A 495 21.02 -13.57 -21.00
C VAL A 495 22.40 -13.59 -21.67
N THR A 496 23.15 -12.50 -21.58
CA THR A 496 24.49 -12.37 -22.18
C THR A 496 25.60 -12.97 -21.31
N GLY A 497 25.31 -13.33 -20.06
CA GLY A 497 26.31 -13.84 -19.11
C GLY A 497 27.26 -12.78 -18.55
N THR A 498 27.03 -11.48 -18.83
CA THR A 498 27.88 -10.37 -18.37
C THR A 498 27.49 -9.84 -16.98
N PHE A 499 26.72 -10.62 -16.22
CA PHE A 499 26.07 -10.19 -15.00
C PHE A 499 27.03 -9.98 -13.81
N PHE A 500 28.13 -10.73 -13.74
CA PHE A 500 29.10 -10.66 -12.65
C PHE A 500 30.44 -10.11 -13.11
N THR A 501 31.02 -9.22 -12.31
CA THR A 501 32.40 -8.76 -12.47
C THR A 501 33.39 -9.78 -11.88
N GLN A 502 34.66 -9.75 -12.31
CA GLN A 502 35.70 -10.67 -11.83
C GLN A 502 35.82 -10.72 -10.29
N PRO A 503 35.85 -9.58 -9.54
CA PRO A 503 35.91 -9.62 -8.08
C PRO A 503 34.67 -10.25 -7.43
N GLN A 504 33.50 -10.12 -8.05
CA GLN A 504 32.27 -10.74 -7.56
C GLN A 504 32.28 -12.26 -7.75
N LEU A 505 32.85 -12.74 -8.86
CA LEU A 505 33.03 -14.17 -9.11
C LEU A 505 33.99 -14.82 -8.09
N GLU A 506 35.07 -14.12 -7.72
CA GLU A 506 36.00 -14.60 -6.69
C GLU A 506 35.30 -14.74 -5.32
N LEU A 507 34.54 -13.71 -4.91
CA LEU A 507 33.81 -13.73 -3.65
C LEU A 507 32.72 -14.79 -3.61
N LEU A 508 31.99 -14.94 -4.72
CA LEU A 508 30.96 -15.95 -4.91
C LEU A 508 31.54 -17.35 -4.73
N ASN A 509 32.64 -17.66 -5.43
CA ASN A 509 33.27 -18.98 -5.37
C ASN A 509 33.79 -19.28 -3.97
N LYS A 510 34.48 -18.31 -3.33
CA LYS A 510 34.94 -18.44 -1.95
C LYS A 510 33.79 -18.75 -0.97
N THR A 511 32.64 -18.08 -1.14
CA THR A 511 31.48 -18.27 -0.27
C THR A 511 30.81 -19.61 -0.55
N LEU A 512 30.71 -20.02 -1.82
CA LEU A 512 30.17 -21.32 -2.20
C LEU A 512 31.02 -22.47 -1.68
N ASP A 513 32.34 -22.34 -1.72
CA ASP A 513 33.25 -23.36 -1.17
C ASP A 513 33.07 -23.52 0.35
N SER A 514 32.70 -22.45 1.07
CA SER A 514 32.36 -22.54 2.50
C SER A 514 31.06 -23.33 2.78
N ALA A 515 30.17 -23.45 1.78
CA ALA A 515 28.95 -24.24 1.87
C ALA A 515 29.17 -25.73 1.56
N LEU A 516 30.31 -26.13 1.00
CA LEU A 516 30.63 -27.52 0.69
C LEU A 516 31.06 -28.31 1.95
N PRO A 517 30.83 -29.64 2.00
CA PRO A 517 30.23 -30.48 0.95
C PRO A 517 28.70 -30.60 1.00
N ASP A 518 28.06 -30.34 2.15
CA ASP A 518 26.60 -30.54 2.34
C ASP A 518 25.99 -29.42 3.21
N GLY A 519 26.25 -28.17 2.82
CA GLY A 519 25.86 -26.99 3.59
C GLY A 519 25.10 -25.94 2.80
N CYS A 520 24.61 -24.96 3.57
CA CYS A 520 23.95 -23.76 3.11
C CYS A 520 24.58 -22.55 3.81
N VAL A 521 24.91 -21.52 3.04
CA VAL A 521 25.44 -20.26 3.53
C VAL A 521 24.57 -19.12 3.02
N ILE A 522 24.17 -18.23 3.93
CA ILE A 522 23.43 -17.02 3.58
C ILE A 522 24.35 -15.83 3.82
N ALA A 523 24.60 -15.03 2.79
CA ALA A 523 25.51 -13.90 2.84
C ALA A 523 24.88 -12.63 2.25
N ASP A 524 25.38 -11.49 2.71
CA ASP A 524 25.10 -10.18 2.14
C ASP A 524 26.44 -9.54 1.74
N GLY A 525 26.73 -9.54 0.44
CA GLY A 525 28.05 -9.17 -0.07
C GLY A 525 29.14 -10.11 0.44
N ASP A 526 30.15 -9.55 1.11
CA ASP A 526 31.27 -10.31 1.69
C ASP A 526 30.99 -10.88 3.08
N ARG A 527 29.84 -10.53 3.66
CA ARG A 527 29.49 -10.86 5.03
C ARG A 527 28.61 -12.10 5.08
N ILE A 528 29.14 -13.17 5.67
CA ILE A 528 28.36 -14.37 5.98
C ILE A 528 27.45 -14.07 7.18
N LEU A 529 26.15 -14.16 6.97
CA LEU A 529 25.14 -13.91 8.00
C LEU A 529 24.77 -15.19 8.75
N ALA A 530 24.60 -16.29 8.02
CA ALA A 530 24.25 -17.59 8.58
C ALA A 530 24.90 -18.73 7.80
N HIS A 531 25.11 -19.85 8.49
CA HIS A 531 25.63 -21.06 7.88
C HIS A 531 25.04 -22.29 8.58
N ALA A 532 24.74 -23.33 7.82
CA ALA A 532 24.31 -24.60 8.38
C ALA A 532 24.73 -25.76 7.48
N ARG A 533 24.74 -26.96 8.06
CA ARG A 533 24.99 -28.23 7.37
C ARG A 533 23.78 -29.13 7.50
N HIS A 534 23.68 -30.11 6.62
CA HIS A 534 22.65 -31.14 6.71
C HIS A 534 22.83 -31.92 8.02
N GLY A 535 21.76 -32.08 8.79
CA GLY A 535 21.76 -32.85 10.04
C GLY A 535 21.47 -34.32 9.81
N GLN A 536 21.20 -35.05 10.90
CA GLN A 536 20.94 -36.50 10.86
C GLN A 536 19.43 -36.82 10.85
N LEU A 537 18.59 -35.87 11.24
CA LEU A 537 17.13 -36.04 11.27
C LEU A 537 16.50 -35.65 9.92
N ALA A 538 15.36 -36.26 9.60
CA ALA A 538 14.67 -36.09 8.31
C ALA A 538 14.24 -34.65 7.98
N LEU A 539 14.21 -33.74 8.96
CA LEU A 539 13.84 -32.33 8.79
C LEU A 539 15.03 -31.36 8.87
N GLU A 540 16.24 -31.85 9.17
CA GLU A 540 17.45 -31.02 9.35
C GLU A 540 18.13 -30.73 8.01
N HIS A 541 17.38 -30.14 7.09
CA HIS A 541 17.94 -29.73 5.81
C HIS A 541 18.79 -28.46 5.97
N ALA A 542 19.98 -28.44 5.38
CA ALA A 542 20.94 -27.34 5.48
C ALA A 542 20.30 -25.96 5.20
N ALA A 543 19.44 -25.85 4.19
CA ALA A 543 18.77 -24.59 3.85
C ALA A 543 17.82 -24.10 4.97
N ILE A 544 17.06 -25.01 5.58
CA ILE A 544 16.11 -24.68 6.65
C ILE A 544 16.87 -24.28 7.91
N GLU A 545 17.91 -25.03 8.27
CA GLU A 545 18.76 -24.71 9.41
C GLU A 545 19.50 -23.39 9.22
N ALA A 546 19.94 -23.06 8.00
CA ALA A 546 20.57 -21.77 7.72
C ALA A 546 19.58 -20.60 7.86
N VAL A 547 18.33 -20.77 7.42
CA VAL A 547 17.27 -19.76 7.64
C VAL A 547 16.96 -19.62 9.13
N ARG A 548 16.94 -20.72 9.89
CA ARG A 548 16.74 -20.70 11.34
C ARG A 548 17.90 -20.01 12.06
N ASP A 549 19.14 -20.32 11.69
CA ASP A 549 20.34 -19.66 12.23
C ASP A 549 20.33 -18.16 11.90
N LEU A 550 19.96 -17.78 10.68
CA LEU A 550 19.79 -16.38 10.29
C LEU A 550 18.77 -15.67 11.18
N ALA A 551 17.57 -16.25 11.35
CA ALA A 551 16.52 -15.66 12.16
C ALA A 551 16.97 -15.50 13.63
N ARG A 552 17.68 -16.50 14.18
CA ARG A 552 18.26 -16.44 15.54
C ARG A 552 19.30 -15.33 15.66
N ARG A 553 20.26 -15.25 14.74
CA ARG A 553 21.31 -14.21 14.75
C ARG A 553 20.75 -12.81 14.53
N ARG A 554 19.69 -12.67 13.72
CA ARG A 554 19.00 -11.40 13.51
C ARG A 554 18.13 -10.99 14.70
N LYS A 555 17.74 -11.94 15.57
CA LYS A 555 17.13 -11.64 16.87
C LYS A 555 18.15 -11.02 17.85
N GLU A 556 19.39 -11.50 17.82
CA GLU A 556 20.49 -11.00 18.67
C GLU A 556 21.11 -9.70 18.14
N THR A 557 21.39 -9.68 16.83
CA THR A 557 21.95 -8.56 16.07
C THR A 557 21.05 -8.23 14.88
N PRO A 558 20.06 -7.34 15.07
CA PRO A 558 19.11 -6.94 14.03
C PRO A 558 19.81 -6.33 12.82
N ALA A 559 19.36 -6.71 11.62
CA ALA A 559 19.76 -6.04 10.38
C ALA A 559 19.28 -4.59 10.37
N ASP A 560 19.91 -3.74 9.55
CA ASP A 560 19.61 -2.30 9.47
C ASP A 560 18.14 -2.01 9.07
N ASP A 561 17.52 -2.93 8.32
CA ASP A 561 16.11 -2.89 7.93
C ASP A 561 15.14 -3.50 8.97
N GLY A 562 15.68 -4.09 10.05
CA GLY A 562 14.93 -4.78 11.10
C GLY A 562 14.31 -6.11 10.67
N SER A 563 14.60 -6.60 9.45
CA SER A 563 14.03 -7.85 8.92
C SER A 563 14.70 -9.07 9.53
N TYR A 564 13.93 -10.11 9.85
CA TYR A 564 14.47 -11.44 10.20
C TYR A 564 14.71 -12.33 8.97
N LEU A 565 14.24 -11.90 7.79
CA LEU A 565 14.25 -12.63 6.53
C LEU A 565 15.58 -12.47 5.79
N ALA A 566 15.88 -13.37 4.86
CA ALA A 566 17.03 -13.30 3.96
C ALA A 566 16.82 -12.29 2.79
N THR A 567 16.00 -11.25 2.98
CA THR A 567 15.74 -10.22 1.97
C THR A 567 17.05 -9.58 1.51
N GLY A 568 17.27 -9.54 0.20
CA GLY A 568 18.49 -8.98 -0.39
C GLY A 568 19.72 -9.88 -0.32
N CYS A 569 19.67 -10.98 0.44
CA CYS A 569 20.80 -11.88 0.65
C CYS A 569 20.95 -12.90 -0.49
N ASP A 570 22.19 -13.32 -0.69
CA ASP A 570 22.56 -14.42 -1.56
C ASP A 570 22.69 -15.72 -0.76
N VAL A 571 22.21 -16.80 -1.34
CA VAL A 571 22.21 -18.13 -0.71
C VAL A 571 23.08 -19.07 -1.53
N PHE A 572 24.05 -19.70 -0.89
CA PHE A 572 24.99 -20.63 -1.50
C PHE A 572 24.74 -22.03 -0.94
N LEU A 573 24.48 -22.99 -1.83
CA LEU A 573 24.14 -24.36 -1.48
C LEU A 573 25.13 -25.32 -2.15
N ALA A 574 25.50 -26.37 -1.42
CA ALA A 574 26.25 -27.45 -2.02
C ALA A 574 25.41 -28.20 -3.07
N ASN A 575 24.19 -28.57 -2.72
CA ASN A 575 23.29 -29.35 -3.56
C ASN A 575 22.04 -28.53 -3.91
N GLU A 576 21.47 -28.79 -5.08
CA GLU A 576 20.21 -28.19 -5.51
C GLU A 576 19.11 -28.46 -4.47
N PRO A 577 18.38 -27.42 -4.01
CA PRO A 577 17.40 -27.58 -2.96
C PRO A 577 16.18 -28.34 -3.45
N CYS A 578 15.66 -29.24 -2.60
CA CYS A 578 14.36 -29.87 -2.83
C CYS A 578 13.20 -28.87 -2.65
N ALA A 579 11.97 -29.28 -3.00
CA ALA A 579 10.77 -28.45 -2.88
C ALA A 579 10.64 -27.74 -1.51
N MET A 580 10.85 -28.47 -0.42
CA MET A 580 10.76 -27.93 0.93
C MET A 580 11.82 -26.84 1.19
N CYS A 581 13.08 -27.09 0.80
CA CYS A 581 14.16 -26.12 0.95
C CYS A 581 13.95 -24.88 0.06
N ALA A 582 13.55 -25.09 -1.18
CA ALA A 582 13.30 -24.03 -2.15
C ALA A 582 12.15 -23.13 -1.69
N MET A 583 11.09 -23.71 -1.10
CA MET A 583 9.97 -22.96 -0.53
C MET A 583 10.36 -22.24 0.77
N ALA A 584 11.19 -22.84 1.62
CA ALA A 584 11.72 -22.16 2.80
C ALA A 584 12.54 -20.91 2.42
N LEU A 585 13.38 -21.00 1.39
CA LEU A 585 14.15 -19.87 0.87
C LEU A 585 13.26 -18.80 0.20
N LEU A 586 12.15 -19.23 -0.42
CA LEU A 586 11.15 -18.33 -0.98
C LEU A 586 10.45 -17.51 0.11
N HIS A 587 9.99 -18.17 1.17
CA HIS A 587 9.41 -17.49 2.34
C HIS A 587 10.42 -16.64 3.09
N ALA A 588 11.70 -17.06 3.10
CA ALA A 588 12.81 -16.24 3.59
C ALA A 588 13.16 -15.06 2.68
N ARG A 589 12.53 -14.91 1.50
CA ARG A 589 12.77 -13.83 0.53
C ARG A 589 14.22 -13.69 0.07
N ALA A 590 14.93 -14.81 -0.07
CA ALA A 590 16.28 -14.81 -0.64
C ALA A 590 16.30 -14.07 -1.99
N LYS A 591 17.36 -13.33 -2.30
CA LYS A 591 17.48 -12.60 -3.57
C LYS A 591 17.96 -13.50 -4.70
N ARG A 592 19.05 -14.23 -4.44
CA ARG A 592 19.70 -15.11 -5.41
C ARG A 592 20.09 -16.42 -4.75
N ILE A 593 19.98 -17.52 -5.49
CA ILE A 593 20.39 -18.85 -5.06
C ILE A 593 21.47 -19.36 -6.01
N PHE A 594 22.58 -19.79 -5.44
CA PHE A 594 23.70 -20.42 -6.11
C PHE A 594 23.83 -21.85 -5.60
N TYR A 595 23.92 -22.82 -6.50
CA TYR A 595 24.18 -24.20 -6.09
C TYR A 595 25.21 -24.88 -6.98
N ARG A 596 25.96 -25.84 -6.41
CA ARG A 596 27.02 -26.58 -7.09
C ARG A 596 26.49 -27.83 -7.78
N HIS A 597 25.98 -28.79 -7.01
CA HIS A 597 25.58 -30.10 -7.55
C HIS A 597 24.07 -30.17 -7.79
N ARG A 598 23.70 -30.84 -8.89
CA ARG A 598 22.30 -31.17 -9.17
C ARG A 598 21.81 -32.26 -8.23
N SER A 599 20.53 -32.22 -7.87
CA SER A 599 19.92 -33.25 -7.03
C SER A 599 18.70 -33.85 -7.72
N ALA A 600 18.43 -35.14 -7.48
CA ALA A 600 17.30 -35.85 -8.09
C ALA A 600 15.94 -35.26 -7.66
N ASN A 601 15.88 -34.68 -6.46
CA ASN A 601 14.68 -34.05 -5.90
C ASN A 601 14.69 -32.51 -6.05
N GLY A 602 15.62 -31.98 -6.84
CA GLY A 602 15.79 -30.54 -7.05
C GLY A 602 14.64 -29.93 -7.84
N VAL A 603 14.20 -28.74 -7.45
CA VAL A 603 13.05 -28.04 -8.08
C VAL A 603 13.42 -26.69 -8.70
N LEU A 604 14.71 -26.43 -8.88
CA LEU A 604 15.20 -25.15 -9.39
C LEU A 604 15.88 -25.27 -10.77
N GLY A 605 16.37 -26.45 -11.13
CA GLY A 605 17.04 -26.65 -12.42
C GLY A 605 17.09 -28.09 -12.92
N SER A 606 17.05 -29.09 -12.04
CA SER A 606 17.15 -30.51 -12.43
C SER A 606 15.79 -31.20 -12.59
N GLY A 607 14.79 -30.79 -11.81
CA GLY A 607 13.45 -31.33 -11.87
C GLY A 607 12.60 -30.75 -13.02
N PRO A 608 11.45 -31.38 -13.33
CA PRO A 608 10.51 -30.87 -14.33
C PRO A 608 9.78 -29.59 -13.87
N TRP A 609 9.83 -29.30 -12.56
CA TRP A 609 9.23 -28.11 -11.96
C TRP A 609 10.34 -27.12 -11.64
N LYS A 610 10.13 -25.86 -12.01
CA LYS A 610 11.03 -24.76 -11.72
C LYS A 610 10.30 -23.74 -10.87
N LEU A 611 10.40 -23.88 -9.56
CA LEU A 611 9.61 -23.10 -8.61
C LEU A 611 9.81 -21.59 -8.79
N HIS A 612 11.01 -21.16 -9.17
CA HIS A 612 11.34 -19.75 -9.38
C HIS A 612 10.77 -19.16 -10.68
N GLU A 613 10.12 -19.94 -11.52
CA GLU A 613 9.45 -19.48 -12.75
C GLU A 613 7.92 -19.36 -12.59
N GLU A 614 7.34 -19.80 -11.46
CA GLU A 614 5.89 -19.84 -11.26
C GLU A 614 5.29 -18.43 -11.06
N PRO A 615 4.41 -17.95 -11.95
CA PRO A 615 3.98 -16.55 -11.96
C PRO A 615 3.03 -16.18 -10.80
N ILE A 616 2.38 -17.16 -10.17
CA ILE A 616 1.43 -16.95 -9.07
C ILE A 616 2.15 -16.60 -7.75
N LEU A 617 3.45 -16.88 -7.66
CA LEU A 617 4.21 -16.66 -6.43
C LEU A 617 4.45 -15.16 -6.18
N ASN A 618 4.34 -14.74 -4.91
CA ASN A 618 4.53 -13.35 -4.52
C ASN A 618 6.01 -12.90 -4.49
N HIS A 619 6.95 -13.83 -4.48
CA HIS A 619 8.40 -13.57 -4.42
C HIS A 619 9.14 -14.52 -5.35
N HIS A 620 10.12 -13.99 -6.10
CA HIS A 620 10.97 -14.75 -7.00
C HIS A 620 12.44 -14.46 -6.69
N TYR A 621 13.26 -15.51 -6.71
CA TYR A 621 14.72 -15.39 -6.62
C TYR A 621 15.36 -15.78 -7.94
N GLN A 622 16.52 -15.18 -8.22
CA GLN A 622 17.34 -15.59 -9.37
C GLN A 622 18.14 -16.83 -9.01
N VAL A 623 18.13 -17.83 -9.89
CA VAL A 623 18.83 -19.10 -9.65
C VAL A 623 20.03 -19.22 -10.56
N PHE A 624 21.15 -19.64 -10.00
CA PHE A 624 22.40 -19.88 -10.70
C PHE A 624 22.95 -21.26 -10.34
N HIS A 625 23.32 -22.01 -11.38
CA HIS A 625 24.05 -23.26 -11.25
C HIS A 625 25.53 -22.98 -11.52
N VAL A 626 26.40 -23.28 -10.55
CA VAL A 626 27.83 -22.95 -10.61
C VAL A 626 28.63 -24.19 -11.00
N ARG A 627 29.24 -24.22 -12.19
CA ARG A 627 30.02 -25.38 -12.68
C ARG A 627 31.52 -25.21 -12.48
N HIS A 628 32.21 -26.26 -12.04
CA HIS A 628 33.68 -26.24 -11.98
C HIS A 628 34.29 -26.37 -13.39
N PRO A 629 35.41 -25.70 -13.70
CA PRO A 629 36.09 -25.82 -15.00
C PRO A 629 36.45 -27.27 -15.37
N ASP A 630 36.74 -28.13 -14.39
CA ASP A 630 37.09 -29.54 -14.63
C ASP A 630 35.89 -30.40 -15.04
N GLU A 631 34.65 -29.93 -14.82
CA GLU A 631 33.41 -30.61 -15.25
C GLU A 631 33.03 -30.28 -16.71
N PHE A 632 33.78 -29.42 -17.40
CA PHE A 632 33.53 -29.09 -18.82
C PHE A 632 33.88 -30.22 -19.78
N ASN A 633 34.60 -31.26 -19.32
CA ASN A 633 34.98 -32.42 -20.15
C ASN A 633 33.92 -33.51 -20.26
N ASP A 634 32.84 -33.47 -19.47
CA ASP A 634 31.72 -34.40 -19.60
C ASP A 634 30.71 -33.86 -20.63
N VAL A 635 31.14 -33.88 -21.89
CA VAL A 635 30.28 -33.67 -23.06
C VAL A 635 29.39 -34.90 -23.27
N GLU A 636 28.54 -35.27 -22.31
CA GLU A 636 27.61 -36.39 -22.49
C GLU A 636 26.42 -36.41 -21.51
N THR A 637 25.74 -35.28 -21.30
CA THR A 637 24.32 -35.29 -20.89
C THR A 637 23.57 -34.08 -21.50
N LEU A 638 23.66 -33.96 -22.83
CA LEU A 638 22.85 -33.04 -23.63
C LEU A 638 21.69 -33.83 -24.26
N PHE A 639 20.46 -33.48 -23.85
CA PHE A 639 19.15 -33.91 -24.41
C PHE A 639 18.70 -35.36 -24.14
N PRO A 640 17.41 -35.56 -23.78
CA PRO A 640 16.40 -35.61 -24.82
C PRO A 640 15.24 -34.63 -24.59
N CYS A 641 15.08 -33.72 -25.56
CA CYS A 641 13.77 -33.18 -25.89
C CYS A 641 12.90 -34.35 -26.41
N GLY A 642 11.59 -34.25 -26.14
CA GLY A 642 10.50 -35.17 -26.50
C GLY A 642 10.73 -36.23 -27.58
N LYS A 643 10.32 -37.45 -27.25
CA LYS A 643 9.63 -38.31 -28.21
C LYS A 643 8.18 -38.43 -27.75
N GLY A 644 7.27 -37.96 -28.59
CA GLY A 644 5.85 -38.25 -28.43
C GLY A 644 5.61 -39.75 -28.48
N SER A 645 4.66 -40.20 -27.67
CA SER A 645 4.01 -41.49 -27.84
C SER A 645 2.54 -41.22 -28.11
N SER A 646 2.18 -41.44 -29.38
CA SER A 646 0.91 -41.90 -29.95
C SER A 646 -0.36 -41.76 -29.10
#